data_AF-A0A8E1W2A0-F1
#
_entry.id   AF-A0A8E1W2A0-F1
#
_cell.length_a   1.000
_cell.length_b   1.000
_cell.length_c   1.000
_cell.angle_alpha   90.00
_cell.angle_beta   90.00
_cell.angle_gamma   90.00
#
_symmetry.space_group_name_H-M   'P 1'
#
loop_
_entity.id
_entity.type
_entity.pdbx_description
1 polymer ?
#
loop_
_entity_poly.entity_id
_entity_poly.type
_entity_poly.pdbx_seq_one_letter_code
_entity_poly.pdbx_strand_id
1 'polypeptide(L)'
;MIEHLAVLATLRFDWVDAPDQVWRDSPYHVDGLHADVMSAIDARIRSAAASDGPSPIGLVMQGMKGVGKTHLLGMVRRAAHQAGGYFFLDNLTAGNAFWEDAADALRHGLSRADGSGEPQVRSFVRRVCERGDVPWESAAAVLSGQGLSRSHLDAFLTGLRKLDRQVAIECADTARALVLYASDDPTHNEVGNDYLGRFEEAKSGDRRKWGIRMKPKSALAQVHDITRLLALTGPLVISVDQFDTLVASSDKLARDGGKAGETDVLVAQIADGLMGLREVTRRTVTVLACLPATWQLVKDKAADTVPDRFEETRMLGRVLDADVGRRLVERRLGVAYAAMDFTPPHATWPVAASAFEGPWDEYTPREMLKRVGAHIDACVRAERVVEMTTFDPDAPAALPARPAPKRDRFSELDAWFEQLRADADPSALLDHKVEDEVMPRLLSAALRGWITEVGDDEMEWDTRKTDDELHAWLTHTIDEASDLEEHWAFRAIAANHAVAVLNRFRKARSAAGLRQGADNRHLILIRNSSWSKGEKTQAELRAFEAAGGKRLKMSEADVRTFWALDEMFVKGGPDVHEWLIDRRPARRSQLLSGVLPDTAPHSGTSKPAPPRPANPASPRQANPAPSRPASPPTRGPAAQPTLFAKPAPAGPSAAPRENRTGTAQAPRSDGTHPPPDGTLTLGTETGSGNPVRIELSALRKHAAVFAGSGSGKTVLLRRIIEECALLGVSSIVLDPNNDLARLGDAWPSPPSGWGPEDAELAERYLEGTDVVVWTPGRATGRPLGFEPLPDFAGVLDDEDEFAAAVEVAVAALAPQARLTGSTAKADIGLAVLRQTIVHHARTGSRSLPELIGVLEDLPDGVTNLNGGRKIAAEVAELLKAAMVNDPLFAGAGTPVDPALLLTPADGKRARISVISFAGLPSEAQRQSFVNQLQMELFAWIKRNPAGDRPLGALFVMDEAQTLAASGSLTASTRSTIVLAAQARKYGLGLLFATQAPKGLHNQIAGNTTTQFFGRLNSPAQIAAANEMARAKGSPVADISRLERAQFYVSGEAFGFRRVSTPLCLSHHPASPLRLEEVLARARNGEGTGEGTGEG
;
A
#
# COMPACT_ATOMS: atom_id res chain seq x y z
N MET A 1 17.46 52.22 -26.04
CA MET A 1 17.65 51.01 -26.88
C MET A 1 18.40 50.02 -26.02
N ILE A 2 17.72 49.00 -25.52
CA ILE A 2 18.39 47.91 -24.80
C ILE A 2 19.20 47.15 -25.85
N GLU A 3 20.50 46.98 -25.62
CA GLU A 3 21.34 46.18 -26.53
C GLU A 3 20.80 44.74 -26.56
N HIS A 4 20.70 44.15 -27.76
CA HIS A 4 20.14 42.81 -27.95
C HIS A 4 20.80 41.74 -27.06
N LEU A 5 22.10 41.89 -26.76
CA LEU A 5 22.83 41.02 -25.82
C LEU A 5 22.35 41.13 -24.38
N ALA A 6 22.01 42.32 -23.91
CA ALA A 6 21.49 42.53 -22.56
C ALA A 6 20.10 41.90 -22.39
N VAL A 7 19.28 41.89 -23.44
CA VAL A 7 17.98 41.17 -23.47
C VAL A 7 18.20 39.66 -23.43
N LEU A 8 19.08 39.11 -24.26
CA LEU A 8 19.36 37.67 -24.25
C LEU A 8 19.97 37.20 -22.92
N ALA A 9 20.82 38.01 -22.29
CA ALA A 9 21.40 37.72 -20.98
C ALA A 9 20.38 37.77 -19.83
N THR A 10 19.22 38.42 -20.04
CA THR A 10 18.13 38.47 -19.06
C THR A 10 17.05 37.41 -19.31
N LEU A 11 17.04 36.76 -20.48
CA LEU A 11 16.17 35.61 -20.74
C LEU A 11 16.64 34.42 -19.90
N ARG A 12 15.86 34.08 -18.87
CA ARG A 12 15.98 32.80 -18.16
C ARG A 12 14.75 31.99 -18.41
N PHE A 13 14.96 30.71 -18.68
CA PHE A 13 13.87 29.80 -18.95
C PHE A 13 13.81 28.73 -17.87
N ASP A 14 12.65 28.63 -17.24
CA ASP A 14 12.34 27.62 -16.24
C ASP A 14 11.64 26.43 -16.93
N TRP A 15 12.39 25.44 -17.39
CA TRP A 15 11.93 24.46 -18.39
C TRP A 15 11.15 23.27 -17.83
N VAL A 16 10.88 23.24 -16.54
CA VAL A 16 10.16 22.15 -15.87
C VAL A 16 8.99 22.67 -15.09
N ASP A 17 7.90 21.93 -15.25
CA ASP A 17 6.72 22.11 -14.45
C ASP A 17 6.87 21.32 -13.15
N ALA A 18 7.18 21.99 -12.03
CA ALA A 18 7.03 21.36 -10.72
C ALA A 18 5.56 20.93 -10.50
N PRO A 19 5.24 19.90 -9.69
CA PRO A 19 3.87 19.43 -9.50
C PRO A 19 2.87 20.54 -9.06
N ASP A 20 3.35 21.56 -8.36
CA ASP A 20 2.53 22.72 -7.96
C ASP A 20 2.20 23.68 -9.11
N GLN A 21 2.93 23.63 -10.22
CA GLN A 21 2.66 24.44 -11.40
C GLN A 21 1.35 24.04 -12.09
N VAL A 22 0.83 22.82 -11.86
CA VAL A 22 -0.52 22.40 -12.28
C VAL A 22 -1.58 23.38 -11.79
N TRP A 23 -1.37 24.01 -10.63
CA TRP A 23 -2.29 24.97 -10.01
C TRP A 23 -2.14 26.41 -10.53
N ARG A 24 -1.20 26.68 -11.44
CA ARG A 24 -1.03 27.99 -12.07
C ARG A 24 -1.34 27.87 -13.56
N ASP A 25 -2.03 28.87 -14.09
CA ASP A 25 -2.26 28.90 -15.53
C ASP A 25 -0.96 29.21 -16.26
N SER A 26 -0.44 28.21 -16.98
CA SER A 26 0.73 28.38 -17.83
C SER A 26 0.44 29.44 -18.90
N PRO A 27 1.19 30.55 -18.94
CA PRO A 27 1.04 31.59 -19.97
C PRO A 27 1.56 31.10 -21.34
N TYR A 28 2.25 29.95 -21.36
CA TYR A 28 2.95 29.36 -22.49
C TYR A 28 2.11 28.34 -23.28
N HIS A 29 0.82 28.22 -22.97
CA HIS A 29 -0.07 27.29 -23.65
C HIS A 29 -0.22 27.61 -25.14
N VAL A 30 -0.23 26.57 -25.97
CA VAL A 30 -0.46 26.65 -27.42
C VAL A 30 -1.58 25.67 -27.80
N ASP A 31 -2.62 26.18 -28.43
CA ASP A 31 -3.76 25.38 -28.89
C ASP A 31 -3.34 24.39 -29.99
N GLY A 32 -3.81 23.14 -29.88
CA GLY A 32 -3.58 22.07 -30.87
C GLY A 32 -2.59 20.98 -30.43
N LEU A 33 -1.77 21.23 -29.40
CA LEU A 33 -0.91 20.19 -28.81
C LEU A 33 -1.79 19.22 -27.98
N HIS A 34 -1.80 17.93 -28.35
CA HIS A 34 -2.55 16.85 -27.68
C HIS A 34 -4.09 17.02 -27.64
N ALA A 35 -4.67 17.66 -28.65
CA ALA A 35 -6.12 17.95 -28.73
C ALA A 35 -7.03 16.71 -28.57
N ASP A 36 -6.60 15.55 -29.10
CA ASP A 36 -7.34 14.30 -28.97
C ASP A 36 -7.45 13.83 -27.51
N VAL A 37 -6.37 14.00 -26.73
CA VAL A 37 -6.32 13.61 -25.31
C VAL A 37 -7.23 14.51 -24.50
N MET A 38 -7.19 15.83 -24.73
CA MET A 38 -8.11 16.76 -24.09
C MET A 38 -9.57 16.49 -24.45
N SER A 39 -9.87 16.16 -25.70
CA SER A 39 -11.23 15.81 -26.13
C SER A 39 -11.76 14.57 -25.39
N ALA A 40 -10.93 13.55 -25.19
CA ALA A 40 -11.27 12.36 -24.42
C ALA A 40 -11.52 12.69 -22.94
N ILE A 41 -10.67 13.53 -22.34
CA ILE A 41 -10.81 13.99 -20.95
C ILE A 41 -12.10 14.79 -20.76
N ASP A 42 -12.39 15.75 -21.65
CA ASP A 42 -13.61 16.54 -21.63
C ASP A 42 -14.86 15.67 -21.78
N ALA A 43 -14.80 14.64 -22.64
CA ALA A 43 -15.88 13.67 -22.75
C ALA A 43 -16.11 12.91 -21.43
N ARG A 44 -15.05 12.51 -20.73
CA ARG A 44 -15.16 11.84 -19.42
C ARG A 44 -15.66 12.77 -18.32
N ILE A 45 -15.20 14.03 -18.28
CA ILE A 45 -15.72 15.04 -17.33
C ILE A 45 -17.22 15.27 -17.56
N ARG A 46 -17.66 15.43 -18.81
CA ARG A 46 -19.09 15.54 -19.14
C ARG A 46 -19.88 14.30 -18.74
N SER A 47 -19.32 13.11 -18.95
CA SER A 47 -19.94 11.86 -18.51
C SER A 47 -20.07 11.79 -16.98
N ALA A 48 -19.07 12.25 -16.22
CA ALA A 48 -19.15 12.34 -14.76
C ALA A 48 -20.18 13.38 -14.31
N ALA A 49 -20.26 14.50 -15.01
CA ALA A 49 -21.25 15.55 -14.75
C ALA A 49 -22.68 15.07 -15.00
N ALA A 50 -22.91 14.25 -16.02
CA ALA A 50 -24.24 13.72 -16.36
C ALA A 50 -24.63 12.43 -15.60
N SER A 51 -23.71 11.81 -14.88
CA SER A 51 -23.94 10.52 -14.21
C SER A 51 -24.51 10.70 -12.80
N ASP A 52 -25.58 9.96 -12.51
CA ASP A 52 -26.10 9.72 -11.14
C ASP A 52 -25.58 8.38 -10.56
N GLY A 53 -24.77 7.65 -11.33
CA GLY A 53 -24.27 6.30 -11.06
C GLY A 53 -22.79 6.24 -10.64
N PRO A 54 -22.10 5.11 -10.89
CA PRO A 54 -20.70 4.95 -10.51
C PRO A 54 -19.78 5.89 -11.31
N SER A 55 -18.57 6.12 -10.77
CA SER A 55 -17.53 6.85 -11.46
C SER A 55 -17.21 6.26 -12.85
N PRO A 56 -16.95 7.10 -13.87
CA PRO A 56 -16.58 6.64 -15.22
C PRO A 56 -15.31 5.79 -15.21
N ILE A 57 -14.99 5.20 -16.38
CA ILE A 57 -13.70 4.55 -16.62
C ILE A 57 -12.59 5.62 -16.51
N GLY A 58 -11.50 5.29 -15.82
CA GLY A 58 -10.35 6.18 -15.70
C GLY A 58 -9.61 6.33 -17.03
N LEU A 59 -8.72 7.30 -17.13
CA LEU A 59 -7.90 7.54 -18.31
C LEU A 59 -6.43 7.36 -17.96
N VAL A 60 -5.68 6.68 -18.82
CA VAL A 60 -4.21 6.64 -18.74
C VAL A 60 -3.62 7.53 -19.80
N MET A 61 -2.94 8.57 -19.35
CA MET A 61 -2.20 9.51 -20.17
C MET A 61 -0.74 9.08 -20.21
N GLN A 62 -0.38 8.39 -21.28
CA GLN A 62 0.98 7.87 -21.49
C GLN A 62 1.82 8.88 -22.28
N GLY A 63 3.03 9.19 -21.80
CA GLY A 63 3.92 10.11 -22.50
C GLY A 63 5.35 10.07 -21.96
N MET A 64 6.34 10.28 -22.84
CA MET A 64 7.75 10.40 -22.43
C MET A 64 7.96 11.60 -21.49
N LYS A 65 9.02 11.63 -20.68
CA LYS A 65 9.36 12.82 -19.88
C LYS A 65 9.56 14.02 -20.81
N GLY A 66 9.07 15.20 -20.40
CA GLY A 66 9.20 16.44 -21.19
C GLY A 66 8.18 16.66 -22.32
N VAL A 67 7.23 15.74 -22.54
CA VAL A 67 6.13 15.92 -23.53
C VAL A 67 4.99 16.86 -23.06
N GLY A 68 5.07 17.34 -21.82
CA GLY A 68 4.09 18.24 -21.21
C GLY A 68 2.98 17.55 -20.41
N LYS A 69 3.24 16.38 -19.77
CA LYS A 69 2.27 15.69 -18.89
C LYS A 69 1.71 16.65 -17.82
N THR A 70 2.57 17.33 -17.08
CA THR A 70 2.21 18.27 -16.01
C THR A 70 1.43 19.48 -16.53
N HIS A 71 1.90 20.11 -17.62
CA HIS A 71 1.14 21.16 -18.32
C HIS A 71 -0.27 20.71 -18.73
N LEU A 72 -0.40 19.48 -19.25
CA LEU A 72 -1.68 18.92 -19.67
C LEU A 72 -2.60 18.68 -18.46
N LEU A 73 -2.10 18.21 -17.32
CA LEU A 73 -2.87 18.16 -16.06
C LEU A 73 -3.38 19.54 -15.64
N GLY A 74 -2.60 20.60 -15.87
CA GLY A 74 -3.03 21.98 -15.69
C GLY A 74 -4.25 22.36 -16.54
N MET A 75 -4.36 21.82 -17.76
CA MET A 75 -5.53 21.98 -18.63
C MET A 75 -6.71 21.13 -18.15
N VAL A 76 -6.47 19.90 -17.71
CA VAL A 76 -7.50 19.03 -17.11
C VAL A 76 -8.18 19.72 -15.94
N ARG A 77 -7.40 20.39 -15.08
CA ARG A 77 -7.92 21.23 -14.00
C ARG A 77 -8.85 22.33 -14.51
N ARG A 78 -8.44 23.10 -15.53
CA ARG A 78 -9.30 24.14 -16.12
C ARG A 78 -10.60 23.56 -16.64
N ALA A 79 -10.54 22.44 -17.36
CA ALA A 79 -11.72 21.75 -17.89
C ALA A 79 -12.66 21.30 -16.76
N ALA A 80 -12.12 20.74 -15.67
CA ALA A 80 -12.89 20.35 -14.50
C ALA A 80 -13.60 21.55 -13.87
N HIS A 81 -12.92 22.68 -13.68
CA HIS A 81 -13.51 23.91 -13.12
C HIS A 81 -14.55 24.54 -14.05
N GLN A 82 -14.30 24.57 -15.37
CA GLN A 82 -15.26 25.05 -16.37
C GLN A 82 -16.54 24.21 -16.40
N ALA A 83 -16.44 22.91 -16.14
CA ALA A 83 -17.59 22.02 -15.97
C ALA A 83 -18.31 22.21 -14.61
N GLY A 84 -17.90 23.20 -13.80
CA GLY A 84 -18.41 23.40 -12.45
C GLY A 84 -18.01 22.27 -11.50
N GLY A 85 -16.88 21.61 -11.74
CA GLY A 85 -16.35 20.51 -10.95
C GLY A 85 -15.22 20.91 -10.00
N TYR A 86 -14.52 19.89 -9.51
CA TYR A 86 -13.37 19.98 -8.61
C TYR A 86 -12.20 19.20 -9.19
N PHE A 87 -10.99 19.68 -8.95
CA PHE A 87 -9.75 19.05 -9.38
C PHE A 87 -8.85 18.76 -8.18
N PHE A 88 -8.16 17.62 -8.22
CA PHE A 88 -7.20 17.18 -7.22
C PHE A 88 -6.01 16.51 -7.89
N LEU A 89 -4.81 16.76 -7.35
CA LEU A 89 -3.56 16.16 -7.80
C LEU A 89 -3.00 15.31 -6.66
N ASP A 90 -2.91 14.01 -6.89
CA ASP A 90 -2.38 13.02 -5.96
C ASP A 90 -0.95 12.65 -6.37
N ASN A 91 -0.02 12.87 -5.44
CA ASN A 91 1.41 12.59 -5.61
C ASN A 91 1.76 11.42 -4.70
N LEU A 92 1.93 10.24 -5.30
CA LEU A 92 2.18 9.02 -4.55
C LEU A 92 3.56 9.07 -3.86
N THR A 93 3.58 8.79 -2.56
CA THR A 93 4.81 8.79 -1.75
C THR A 93 5.32 7.40 -1.43
N ALA A 94 4.42 6.44 -1.22
CA ALA A 94 4.74 5.04 -0.93
C ALA A 94 3.54 4.11 -1.24
N GLY A 95 3.83 2.84 -1.60
CA GLY A 95 2.79 1.88 -1.99
C GLY A 95 1.74 1.58 -0.92
N ASN A 96 2.17 1.40 0.33
CA ASN A 96 1.27 1.08 1.45
C ASN A 96 0.46 2.28 1.95
N ALA A 97 0.71 3.48 1.42
CA ALA A 97 0.20 4.73 1.95
C ALA A 97 -0.73 5.48 0.98
N PHE A 98 -1.15 4.81 -0.10
CA PHE A 98 -2.04 5.32 -1.15
C PHE A 98 -3.24 6.12 -0.60
N TRP A 99 -4.00 5.57 0.35
CA TRP A 99 -5.18 6.25 0.90
C TRP A 99 -4.83 7.48 1.73
N GLU A 100 -3.66 7.50 2.36
CA GLU A 100 -3.19 8.66 3.10
C GLU A 100 -2.76 9.77 2.15
N ASP A 101 -2.12 9.43 1.03
CA ASP A 101 -1.75 10.36 -0.04
C ASP A 101 -2.99 10.96 -0.69
N ALA A 102 -3.96 10.13 -1.09
CA ALA A 102 -5.22 10.58 -1.64
C ALA A 102 -5.99 11.51 -0.67
N ALA A 103 -6.04 11.18 0.62
CA ALA A 103 -6.71 12.02 1.62
C ALA A 103 -6.01 13.39 1.78
N ASP A 104 -4.68 13.39 1.81
CA ASP A 104 -3.89 14.61 1.91
C ASP A 104 -4.02 15.44 0.62
N ALA A 105 -3.98 14.82 -0.56
CA ALA A 105 -4.20 15.45 -1.86
C ALA A 105 -5.58 16.14 -1.94
N LEU A 106 -6.63 15.48 -1.47
CA LEU A 106 -7.97 16.07 -1.37
C LEU A 106 -7.99 17.28 -0.43
N ARG A 107 -7.37 17.15 0.77
CA ARG A 107 -7.30 18.24 1.75
C ARG A 107 -6.59 19.47 1.18
N HIS A 108 -5.39 19.30 0.62
CA HIS A 108 -4.63 20.40 0.04
C HIS A 108 -5.33 20.98 -1.18
N GLY A 109 -5.90 20.15 -2.06
CA GLY A 109 -6.64 20.63 -3.22
C GLY A 109 -7.85 21.48 -2.84
N LEU A 110 -8.50 21.24 -1.70
CA LEU A 110 -9.65 22.01 -1.25
C LEU A 110 -9.33 23.49 -0.94
N SER A 111 -8.11 23.81 -0.50
CA SER A 111 -7.67 25.19 -0.26
C SER A 111 -7.18 25.90 -1.53
N ARG A 112 -6.88 25.14 -2.59
CA ARG A 112 -6.43 25.72 -3.87
C ARG A 112 -7.57 26.49 -4.54
N ALA A 113 -7.22 27.63 -5.13
CA ALA A 113 -8.17 28.47 -5.84
C ALA A 113 -8.60 27.83 -7.18
N ASP A 114 -9.87 28.00 -7.53
CA ASP A 114 -10.37 27.72 -8.87
C ASP A 114 -10.13 28.91 -9.82
N GLY A 115 -10.61 28.81 -11.07
CA GLY A 115 -10.48 29.87 -12.07
C GLY A 115 -11.10 31.23 -11.69
N SER A 116 -11.90 31.31 -10.61
CA SER A 116 -12.44 32.55 -10.08
C SER A 116 -11.55 33.22 -9.01
N GLY A 117 -10.49 32.53 -8.58
CA GLY A 117 -9.66 32.95 -7.44
C GLY A 117 -10.21 32.53 -6.08
N GLU A 118 -11.35 31.85 -6.03
CA GLU A 118 -11.97 31.33 -4.81
C GLU A 118 -11.47 29.90 -4.48
N PRO A 119 -11.18 29.55 -3.22
CA PRO A 119 -10.86 28.18 -2.83
C PRO A 119 -11.99 27.19 -3.19
N GLN A 120 -11.62 26.01 -3.71
CA GLN A 120 -12.59 24.97 -4.11
C GLN A 120 -13.59 24.61 -3.00
N VAL A 121 -13.14 24.57 -1.74
CA VAL A 121 -14.00 24.29 -0.58
C VAL A 121 -15.10 25.35 -0.39
N ARG A 122 -14.79 26.61 -0.65
CA ARG A 122 -15.74 27.72 -0.50
C ARG A 122 -16.78 27.68 -1.61
N SER A 123 -16.37 27.35 -2.83
CA SER A 123 -17.30 27.09 -3.93
C SER A 123 -18.21 25.89 -3.66
N PHE A 124 -17.72 24.83 -2.99
CA PHE A 124 -18.56 23.73 -2.51
C PHE A 124 -19.61 24.21 -1.50
N VAL A 125 -19.16 24.88 -0.42
CA VAL A 125 -20.05 25.39 0.63
C VAL A 125 -21.14 26.29 0.03
N ARG A 126 -20.76 27.18 -0.88
CA ARG A 126 -21.68 28.08 -1.58
C ARG A 126 -22.73 27.33 -2.39
N ARG A 127 -22.31 26.36 -3.21
CA ARG A 127 -23.22 25.55 -4.04
C ARG A 127 -24.16 24.70 -3.18
N VAL A 128 -23.74 24.21 -2.02
CA VAL A 128 -24.64 23.53 -1.07
C VAL A 128 -25.66 24.51 -0.50
N CYS A 129 -25.25 25.72 -0.11
CA CYS A 129 -26.18 26.75 0.38
C CYS A 129 -27.23 27.13 -0.67
N GLU A 130 -26.80 27.33 -1.92
CA GLU A 130 -27.67 27.68 -3.06
C GLU A 130 -28.63 26.54 -3.41
N ARG A 131 -28.12 25.32 -3.63
CA ARG A 131 -28.95 24.19 -4.07
C ARG A 131 -29.77 23.56 -2.95
N GLY A 132 -29.24 23.59 -1.72
CA GLY A 132 -29.88 23.07 -0.52
C GLY A 132 -30.84 24.06 0.14
N ASP A 133 -31.00 25.26 -0.43
CA ASP A 133 -31.90 26.30 0.07
C ASP A 133 -31.67 26.54 1.58
N VAL A 134 -30.42 26.85 1.92
CA VAL A 134 -29.98 27.17 3.28
C VAL A 134 -30.41 28.62 3.58
N PRO A 135 -31.01 28.91 4.76
CA PRO A 135 -31.43 30.26 5.11
C PRO A 135 -30.30 31.29 4.95
N TRP A 136 -30.60 32.45 4.37
CA TRP A 136 -29.60 33.44 3.95
C TRP A 136 -28.66 33.85 5.11
N GLU A 137 -29.18 34.00 6.32
CA GLU A 137 -28.38 34.33 7.52
C GLU A 137 -27.34 33.25 7.82
N SER A 138 -27.74 31.99 7.75
CA SER A 138 -26.84 30.85 7.97
C SER A 138 -25.87 30.69 6.81
N ALA A 139 -26.32 30.89 5.57
CA ALA A 139 -25.46 30.86 4.38
C ALA A 139 -24.38 31.96 4.44
N ALA A 140 -24.74 33.18 4.84
CA ALA A 140 -23.81 34.29 4.99
C ALA A 140 -22.76 34.02 6.08
N ALA A 141 -23.17 33.50 7.24
CA ALA A 141 -22.26 33.15 8.33
C ALA A 141 -21.30 32.01 7.94
N VAL A 142 -21.80 31.00 7.23
CA VAL A 142 -21.03 29.83 6.78
C VAL A 142 -20.04 30.18 5.66
N LEU A 143 -20.37 31.14 4.78
CA LEU A 143 -19.49 31.58 3.68
C LEU A 143 -18.47 32.64 4.09
N SER A 144 -18.82 33.53 5.02
CA SER A 144 -17.91 34.58 5.50
C SER A 144 -17.06 34.14 6.68
N GLY A 145 -17.48 33.09 7.41
CA GLY A 145 -16.88 32.70 8.68
C GLY A 145 -17.20 33.64 9.85
N GLN A 146 -17.78 34.82 9.59
CA GLN A 146 -18.09 35.84 10.60
C GLN A 146 -19.33 35.42 11.40
N GLY A 147 -19.23 35.42 12.73
CA GLY A 147 -20.33 35.03 13.63
C GLY A 147 -20.76 33.56 13.48
N LEU A 148 -19.89 32.70 12.95
CA LEU A 148 -20.17 31.28 12.75
C LEU A 148 -20.50 30.60 14.08
N SER A 149 -21.54 29.76 14.08
CA SER A 149 -22.01 29.06 15.27
C SER A 149 -22.48 27.65 14.91
N ARG A 150 -22.68 26.80 15.93
CA ARG A 150 -23.14 25.43 15.71
C ARG A 150 -24.52 25.36 15.04
N SER A 151 -25.44 26.28 15.35
CA SER A 151 -26.76 26.32 14.71
C SER A 151 -26.65 26.62 13.20
N HIS A 152 -25.69 27.45 12.79
CA HIS A 152 -25.41 27.70 11.37
C HIS A 152 -24.90 26.42 10.67
N LEU A 153 -24.05 25.63 11.32
CA LEU A 153 -23.61 24.33 10.79
C LEU A 153 -24.76 23.32 10.70
N ASP A 154 -25.66 23.30 11.68
CA ASP A 154 -26.83 22.40 11.66
C ASP A 154 -27.85 22.83 10.57
N ALA A 155 -27.97 24.13 10.28
CA ALA A 155 -28.73 24.65 9.15
C ALA A 155 -28.10 24.25 7.81
N PHE A 156 -26.77 24.35 7.67
CA PHE A 156 -26.03 23.88 6.50
C PHE A 156 -26.27 22.38 6.25
N LEU A 157 -26.18 21.54 7.29
CA LEU A 157 -26.48 20.11 7.18
C LEU A 157 -27.94 19.82 6.84
N THR A 158 -28.86 20.68 7.27
CA THR A 158 -30.27 20.56 6.89
C THR A 158 -30.45 20.84 5.40
N GLY A 159 -29.74 21.83 4.83
CA GLY A 159 -29.68 22.05 3.39
C GLY A 159 -29.06 20.86 2.64
N LEU A 160 -27.96 20.31 3.17
CA LEU A 160 -27.32 19.12 2.61
C LEU A 160 -28.27 17.90 2.59
N ARG A 161 -29.10 17.71 3.64
CA ARG A 161 -30.13 16.65 3.66
C ARG A 161 -31.19 16.81 2.58
N LYS A 162 -31.46 18.04 2.11
CA LYS A 162 -32.37 18.26 0.98
C LYS A 162 -31.76 17.78 -0.35
N LEU A 163 -30.43 17.83 -0.48
CA LEU A 163 -29.71 17.32 -1.65
C LEU A 163 -29.60 15.80 -1.63
N ASP A 164 -29.07 15.24 -0.54
CA ASP A 164 -28.99 13.79 -0.33
C ASP A 164 -29.03 13.48 1.18
N ARG A 165 -30.08 12.80 1.60
CA ARG A 165 -30.31 12.46 3.00
C ARG A 165 -29.25 11.50 3.55
N GLN A 166 -28.82 10.52 2.75
CA GLN A 166 -27.89 9.48 3.21
C GLN A 166 -26.49 10.07 3.38
N VAL A 167 -26.01 10.82 2.37
CA VAL A 167 -24.71 11.50 2.42
C VAL A 167 -24.64 12.48 3.58
N ALA A 168 -25.71 13.25 3.82
CA ALA A 168 -25.75 14.20 4.93
C ALA A 168 -25.70 13.54 6.33
N ILE A 169 -26.14 12.29 6.47
CA ILE A 169 -26.05 11.53 7.74
C ILE A 169 -24.66 10.90 7.90
N GLU A 170 -24.20 10.20 6.87
CA GLU A 170 -22.93 9.45 6.90
C GLU A 170 -21.71 10.39 7.00
N CYS A 171 -21.78 11.52 6.31
CA CYS A 171 -20.67 12.48 6.14
C CYS A 171 -20.82 13.73 7.01
N ALA A 172 -21.72 13.75 8.00
CA ALA A 172 -22.06 14.94 8.78
C ALA A 172 -20.84 15.63 9.44
N ASP A 173 -19.94 14.84 10.03
CA ASP A 173 -18.74 15.35 10.69
C ASP A 173 -17.78 15.99 9.68
N THR A 174 -17.59 15.34 8.54
CA THR A 174 -16.73 15.83 7.45
C THR A 174 -17.31 17.09 6.81
N ALA A 175 -18.63 17.16 6.60
CA ALA A 175 -19.29 18.36 6.09
C ALA A 175 -19.13 19.56 7.03
N ARG A 176 -19.23 19.37 8.35
CA ARG A 176 -18.95 20.42 9.33
C ARG A 176 -17.48 20.85 9.29
N ALA A 177 -16.56 19.89 9.20
CA ALA A 177 -15.14 20.19 9.10
C ALA A 177 -14.79 20.97 7.83
N LEU A 178 -15.44 20.69 6.68
CA LEU A 178 -15.25 21.46 5.44
C LEU A 178 -15.71 22.91 5.57
N VAL A 179 -16.83 23.17 6.25
CA VAL A 179 -17.28 24.55 6.52
C VAL A 179 -16.27 25.29 7.40
N LEU A 180 -15.78 24.64 8.46
CA LEU A 180 -14.77 25.21 9.34
C LEU A 180 -13.46 25.47 8.58
N TYR A 181 -13.05 24.54 7.73
CA TYR A 181 -11.86 24.65 6.87
C TYR A 181 -11.99 25.76 5.80
N ALA A 182 -13.21 26.08 5.38
CA ALA A 182 -13.47 27.21 4.48
C ALA A 182 -13.51 28.57 5.19
N SER A 183 -13.44 28.60 6.52
CA SER A 183 -13.58 29.83 7.30
C SER A 183 -12.32 30.70 7.22
N ASP A 184 -12.53 32.01 7.07
CA ASP A 184 -11.47 33.02 7.16
C ASP A 184 -11.01 33.27 8.62
N ASP A 185 -11.73 32.74 9.62
CA ASP A 185 -11.28 32.76 11.02
C ASP A 185 -10.21 31.68 11.26
N PRO A 186 -8.98 32.04 11.66
CA PRO A 186 -7.89 31.09 11.84
C PRO A 186 -8.20 29.98 12.85
N THR A 187 -9.02 30.27 13.88
CA THR A 187 -9.38 29.31 14.92
C THR A 187 -10.36 28.26 14.39
N HIS A 188 -11.34 28.68 13.59
CA HIS A 188 -12.27 27.76 12.94
C HIS A 188 -11.54 26.93 11.89
N ASN A 189 -10.73 27.58 11.07
CA ASN A 189 -9.90 26.92 10.06
C ASN A 189 -9.03 25.84 10.67
N GLU A 190 -8.34 26.12 11.78
CA GLU A 190 -7.49 25.16 12.48
C GLU A 190 -8.27 23.91 12.92
N VAL A 191 -9.49 24.06 13.47
CA VAL A 191 -10.31 22.90 13.86
C VAL A 191 -10.72 22.03 12.66
N GLY A 192 -11.10 22.68 11.55
CA GLY A 192 -11.43 21.99 10.29
C GLY A 192 -10.22 21.27 9.71
N ASN A 193 -9.09 21.98 9.61
CA ASN A 193 -7.83 21.48 9.10
C ASN A 193 -7.31 20.31 9.95
N ASP A 194 -7.37 20.40 11.28
CA ASP A 194 -6.94 19.33 12.18
C ASP A 194 -7.79 18.07 12.00
N TYR A 195 -9.11 18.20 11.80
CA TYR A 195 -9.98 17.05 11.56
C TYR A 195 -9.69 16.40 10.21
N LEU A 196 -9.59 17.21 9.14
CA LEU A 196 -9.33 16.72 7.78
C LEU A 196 -7.91 16.16 7.63
N GLY A 197 -6.91 16.80 8.23
CA GLY A 197 -5.52 16.35 8.28
C GLY A 197 -5.27 15.21 9.27
N ARG A 198 -6.32 14.72 9.96
CA ARG A 198 -6.24 13.62 10.94
C ARG A 198 -5.28 13.91 12.10
N PHE A 199 -5.04 15.19 12.38
CA PHE A 199 -4.20 15.63 13.50
C PHE A 199 -4.99 15.56 14.81
N GLU A 200 -4.28 15.68 15.93
CA GLU A 200 -4.91 15.88 17.23
C GLU A 200 -5.41 17.32 17.38
N GLU A 201 -6.48 17.52 18.12
CA GLU A 201 -6.99 18.87 18.38
C GLU A 201 -5.98 19.70 19.20
N ALA A 202 -5.73 20.95 18.78
CA ALA A 202 -4.84 21.87 19.47
C ALA A 202 -5.26 22.15 20.92
N LYS A 203 -6.58 22.21 21.19
CA LYS A 203 -7.15 22.25 22.54
C LYS A 203 -8.22 21.18 22.70
N SER A 204 -8.17 20.49 23.83
CA SER A 204 -9.14 19.42 24.13
C SER A 204 -10.58 19.94 24.09
N GLY A 205 -11.43 19.27 23.33
CA GLY A 205 -12.86 19.52 23.23
C GLY A 205 -13.27 20.56 22.18
N ASP A 206 -12.35 21.12 21.40
CA ASP A 206 -12.69 22.12 20.38
C ASP A 206 -13.60 21.54 19.29
N ARG A 207 -13.36 20.29 18.86
CA ARG A 207 -14.25 19.61 17.88
C ARG A 207 -15.66 19.40 18.40
N ARG A 208 -15.79 19.08 19.69
CA ARG A 208 -17.08 18.79 20.32
C ARG A 208 -18.00 20.02 20.34
N LYS A 209 -17.44 21.23 20.45
CA LYS A 209 -18.20 22.49 20.37
C LYS A 209 -18.94 22.63 19.04
N TRP A 210 -18.34 22.12 17.98
CA TRP A 210 -18.88 22.14 16.62
C TRP A 210 -19.69 20.89 16.27
N GLY A 211 -19.89 19.96 17.20
CA GLY A 211 -20.61 18.71 16.94
C GLY A 211 -19.84 17.71 16.08
N ILE A 212 -18.51 17.80 16.06
CA ILE A 212 -17.60 16.87 15.37
C ILE A 212 -17.06 15.86 16.40
N ARG A 213 -16.89 14.59 16.00
CA ARG A 213 -16.30 13.54 16.85
C ARG A 213 -14.85 13.87 17.22
N MET A 214 -14.42 13.45 18.41
CA MET A 214 -13.06 13.71 18.90
C MET A 214 -11.97 13.06 18.02
N LYS A 215 -12.17 11.80 17.64
CA LYS A 215 -11.23 11.06 16.78
C LYS A 215 -11.62 11.23 15.31
N PRO A 216 -10.69 11.65 14.43
CA PRO A 216 -10.96 11.77 13.00
C PRO A 216 -11.18 10.39 12.37
N LYS A 217 -11.87 10.36 11.23
CA LYS A 217 -12.08 9.15 10.42
C LYS A 217 -10.75 8.67 9.79
N SER A 218 -10.70 7.40 9.38
CA SER A 218 -9.54 6.88 8.64
C SER A 218 -9.37 7.56 7.28
N ALA A 219 -8.19 7.46 6.67
CA ALA A 219 -7.87 8.08 5.38
C ALA A 219 -8.87 7.70 4.28
N LEU A 220 -9.11 6.39 4.13
CA LEU A 220 -10.12 5.85 3.20
C LEU A 220 -11.51 6.43 3.46
N ALA A 221 -11.93 6.53 4.71
CA ALA A 221 -13.24 7.08 5.05
C ALA A 221 -13.33 8.60 4.81
N GLN A 222 -12.23 9.35 4.92
CA GLN A 222 -12.19 10.76 4.53
C GLN A 222 -12.24 10.94 3.02
N VAL A 223 -11.49 10.14 2.24
CA VAL A 223 -11.58 10.15 0.78
C VAL A 223 -13.01 9.85 0.32
N HIS A 224 -13.63 8.83 0.90
CA HIS A 224 -15.04 8.50 0.67
C HIS A 224 -15.97 9.69 0.97
N ASP A 225 -15.87 10.27 2.17
CA ASP A 225 -16.78 11.33 2.59
C ASP A 225 -16.60 12.61 1.76
N ILE A 226 -15.36 13.08 1.58
CA ILE A 226 -15.05 14.32 0.85
C ILE A 226 -15.55 14.19 -0.59
N THR A 227 -15.22 13.09 -1.26
CA THR A 227 -15.61 12.89 -2.67
C THR A 227 -17.11 12.76 -2.84
N ARG A 228 -17.82 12.07 -1.94
CA ARG A 228 -19.29 11.99 -1.98
C ARG A 228 -19.97 13.32 -1.70
N LEU A 229 -19.44 14.13 -0.79
CA LEU A 229 -19.95 15.47 -0.51
C LEU A 229 -19.81 16.38 -1.74
N LEU A 230 -18.61 16.46 -2.31
CA LEU A 230 -18.34 17.26 -3.51
C LEU A 230 -19.13 16.79 -4.73
N ALA A 231 -19.36 15.48 -4.87
CA ALA A 231 -20.13 14.91 -5.98
C ALA A 231 -21.61 15.38 -6.00
N LEU A 232 -22.14 15.92 -4.91
CA LEU A 232 -23.48 16.52 -4.88
C LEU A 232 -23.54 17.85 -5.65
N THR A 233 -22.42 18.56 -5.75
CA THR A 233 -22.36 19.91 -6.32
C THR A 233 -21.67 19.96 -7.69
N GLY A 234 -20.84 18.99 -8.05
CA GLY A 234 -20.19 18.93 -9.36
C GLY A 234 -19.39 17.64 -9.61
N PRO A 235 -18.87 17.43 -10.84
CA PRO A 235 -17.95 16.32 -11.12
C PRO A 235 -16.61 16.52 -10.43
N LEU A 236 -15.90 15.43 -10.15
CA LEU A 236 -14.53 15.47 -9.62
C LEU A 236 -13.55 14.93 -10.65
N VAL A 237 -12.33 15.46 -10.63
CA VAL A 237 -11.19 14.88 -11.32
C VAL A 237 -10.07 14.69 -10.32
N ILE A 238 -9.57 13.46 -10.20
CA ILE A 238 -8.39 13.13 -9.40
C ILE A 238 -7.31 12.69 -10.38
N SER A 239 -6.26 13.49 -10.50
CA SER A 239 -5.09 13.16 -11.33
C SER A 239 -4.01 12.56 -10.45
N VAL A 240 -3.43 11.43 -10.88
CA VAL A 240 -2.33 10.76 -10.19
C VAL A 240 -1.07 11.00 -11.00
N ASP A 241 -0.06 11.58 -10.36
CA ASP A 241 1.25 11.90 -10.93
C ASP A 241 2.39 11.29 -10.08
N GLN A 242 3.62 11.34 -10.61
CA GLN A 242 4.84 10.81 -9.95
C GLN A 242 4.86 9.30 -9.67
N PHE A 243 3.96 8.54 -10.30
CA PHE A 243 3.97 7.07 -10.22
C PHE A 243 5.27 6.48 -10.80
N ASP A 244 5.79 7.10 -11.86
CA ASP A 244 7.04 6.71 -12.53
C ASP A 244 8.25 6.76 -11.58
N THR A 245 8.43 7.89 -10.89
CA THR A 245 9.51 8.12 -9.93
C THR A 245 9.52 7.07 -8.81
N LEU A 246 8.34 6.72 -8.30
CA LEU A 246 8.20 5.76 -7.21
C LEU A 246 8.54 4.33 -7.66
N VAL A 247 8.16 3.94 -8.89
CA VAL A 247 8.55 2.64 -9.47
C VAL A 247 10.06 2.61 -9.74
N ALA A 248 10.63 3.67 -10.28
CA ALA A 248 12.07 3.78 -10.55
C ALA A 248 12.91 3.72 -9.27
N SER A 249 12.48 4.38 -8.19
CA SER A 249 13.14 4.35 -6.89
C SER A 249 13.16 2.94 -6.29
N SER A 250 12.04 2.23 -6.35
CA SER A 250 11.94 0.83 -5.90
C SER A 250 12.83 -0.11 -6.72
N ASP A 251 12.90 0.06 -8.04
CA ASP A 251 13.77 -0.76 -8.88
C ASP A 251 15.26 -0.51 -8.59
N LYS A 252 15.64 0.72 -8.26
CA LYS A 252 17.01 1.07 -7.83
C LYS A 252 17.34 0.37 -6.50
N LEU A 253 16.47 0.44 -5.51
CA LEU A 253 16.62 -0.24 -4.21
C LEU A 253 16.72 -1.77 -4.35
N ALA A 254 15.93 -2.37 -5.24
CA ALA A 254 15.99 -3.80 -5.53
C ALA A 254 17.34 -4.21 -6.16
N ARG A 255 17.96 -3.34 -6.97
CA ARG A 255 19.28 -3.58 -7.59
C ARG A 255 20.44 -3.41 -6.61
N ASP A 256 20.32 -2.50 -5.64
CA ASP A 256 21.37 -2.17 -4.66
C ASP A 256 21.40 -3.11 -3.43
N GLY A 257 20.76 -4.29 -3.51
CA GLY A 257 20.79 -5.33 -2.48
C GLY A 257 19.48 -5.56 -1.72
N GLY A 258 18.37 -4.95 -2.18
CA GLY A 258 17.01 -5.19 -1.68
C GLY A 258 16.47 -6.60 -2.00
N LYS A 259 15.33 -6.95 -1.39
CA LYS A 259 14.68 -8.26 -1.64
C LYS A 259 14.04 -8.27 -3.03
N ALA A 260 14.33 -9.30 -3.83
CA ALA A 260 13.65 -9.52 -5.10
C ALA A 260 12.12 -9.64 -4.88
N GLY A 261 11.35 -8.73 -5.50
CA GLY A 261 9.89 -8.68 -5.43
C GLY A 261 9.28 -7.43 -4.77
N GLU A 262 10.07 -6.48 -4.27
CA GLU A 262 9.55 -5.24 -3.65
C GLU A 262 8.79 -4.35 -4.66
N THR A 263 9.31 -4.17 -5.87
CA THR A 263 8.61 -3.43 -6.94
C THR A 263 7.28 -4.09 -7.32
N ASP A 264 7.20 -5.43 -7.29
CA ASP A 264 5.96 -6.15 -7.61
C ASP A 264 4.87 -5.90 -6.58
N VAL A 265 5.26 -5.90 -5.29
CA VAL A 265 4.34 -5.58 -4.18
C VAL A 265 3.89 -4.13 -4.26
N LEU A 266 4.80 -3.19 -4.56
CA LEU A 266 4.52 -1.77 -4.72
C LEU A 266 3.47 -1.51 -5.81
N VAL A 267 3.67 -2.12 -6.98
CA VAL A 267 2.77 -1.98 -8.12
C VAL A 267 1.42 -2.62 -7.82
N ALA A 268 1.39 -3.78 -7.16
CA ALA A 268 0.14 -4.40 -6.74
C ALA A 268 -0.65 -3.55 -5.74
N GLN A 269 0.03 -2.90 -4.78
CA GLN A 269 -0.60 -2.01 -3.80
C GLN A 269 -1.20 -0.76 -4.45
N ILE A 270 -0.48 -0.14 -5.40
CA ILE A 270 -0.97 1.04 -6.12
C ILE A 270 -2.10 0.68 -7.07
N ALA A 271 -2.01 -0.45 -7.76
CA ALA A 271 -3.08 -0.99 -8.59
C ALA A 271 -4.37 -1.21 -7.77
N ASP A 272 -4.27 -1.80 -6.59
CA ASP A 272 -5.41 -1.98 -5.66
C ASP A 272 -5.97 -0.63 -5.19
N GLY A 273 -5.11 0.33 -4.87
CA GLY A 273 -5.51 1.70 -4.54
C GLY A 273 -6.29 2.39 -5.66
N LEU A 274 -5.79 2.34 -6.89
CA LEU A 274 -6.46 2.90 -8.08
C LEU A 274 -7.82 2.23 -8.34
N MET A 275 -7.92 0.90 -8.14
CA MET A 275 -9.20 0.19 -8.22
C MET A 275 -10.17 0.67 -7.15
N GLY A 276 -9.71 0.73 -5.90
CA GLY A 276 -10.51 1.19 -4.78
C GLY A 276 -11.00 2.62 -4.96
N LEU A 277 -10.19 3.51 -5.55
CA LEU A 277 -10.58 4.92 -5.77
C LEU A 277 -11.85 5.01 -6.63
N ARG A 278 -11.97 4.19 -7.67
CA ARG A 278 -13.16 4.16 -8.53
C ARG A 278 -14.40 3.60 -7.80
N GLU A 279 -14.21 2.62 -6.92
CA GLU A 279 -15.31 1.99 -6.16
C GLU A 279 -15.85 2.89 -5.04
N VAL A 280 -14.96 3.66 -4.41
CA VAL A 280 -15.26 4.47 -3.23
C VAL A 280 -15.78 5.85 -3.62
N THR A 281 -15.35 6.40 -4.76
CA THR A 281 -15.75 7.72 -5.24
C THR A 281 -17.01 7.69 -6.10
N ARG A 282 -17.66 8.84 -6.28
CA ARG A 282 -18.78 9.02 -7.22
C ARG A 282 -18.53 10.21 -8.13
N ARG A 283 -19.04 10.14 -9.37
CA ARG A 283 -18.89 11.22 -10.37
C ARG A 283 -17.44 11.72 -10.48
N THR A 284 -16.48 10.82 -10.33
CA THR A 284 -15.05 11.13 -10.26
C THR A 284 -14.33 10.51 -11.46
N VAL A 285 -13.60 11.33 -12.21
CA VAL A 285 -12.71 10.87 -13.27
C VAL A 285 -11.32 10.72 -12.68
N THR A 286 -10.73 9.52 -12.76
CA THR A 286 -9.33 9.30 -12.41
C THR A 286 -8.47 9.43 -13.66
N VAL A 287 -7.46 10.29 -13.63
CA VAL A 287 -6.49 10.48 -14.73
C VAL A 287 -5.11 10.07 -14.24
N LEU A 288 -4.55 8.99 -14.78
CA LEU A 288 -3.21 8.52 -14.43
C LEU A 288 -2.21 9.03 -15.47
N ALA A 289 -1.27 9.87 -15.05
CA ALA A 289 -0.13 10.28 -15.89
C ALA A 289 1.06 9.35 -15.62
N CYS A 290 1.57 8.66 -16.64
CA CYS A 290 2.73 7.78 -16.47
C CYS A 290 3.53 7.57 -17.77
N LEU A 291 4.72 7.00 -17.64
CA LEU A 291 5.51 6.48 -18.76
C LEU A 291 4.87 5.20 -19.31
N PRO A 292 4.99 4.93 -20.63
CA PRO A 292 4.47 3.70 -21.23
C PRO A 292 5.01 2.42 -20.58
N ALA A 293 6.29 2.42 -20.20
CA ALA A 293 6.93 1.28 -19.53
C ALA A 293 6.30 0.99 -18.15
N THR A 294 6.01 2.05 -17.38
CA THR A 294 5.37 1.94 -16.07
C THR A 294 3.95 1.42 -16.20
N TRP A 295 3.19 1.89 -17.20
CA TRP A 295 1.84 1.36 -17.48
C TRP A 295 1.87 -0.09 -17.92
N GLN A 296 2.83 -0.48 -18.77
CA GLN A 296 3.01 -1.88 -19.16
C GLN A 296 3.29 -2.77 -17.95
N LEU A 297 4.11 -2.28 -17.02
CA LEU A 297 4.40 -2.99 -15.77
C LEU A 297 3.17 -3.16 -14.88
N VAL A 298 2.25 -2.19 -14.85
CA VAL A 298 0.93 -2.34 -14.21
C VAL A 298 0.11 -3.40 -14.93
N LYS A 299 0.04 -3.39 -16.26
CA LYS A 299 -0.71 -4.39 -17.05
C LYS A 299 -0.20 -5.80 -16.84
N ASP A 300 1.12 -5.97 -16.71
CA ASP A 300 1.74 -7.29 -16.58
C ASP A 300 1.59 -7.87 -15.15
N LYS A 301 1.46 -7.01 -14.13
CA LYS A 301 1.55 -7.41 -12.71
C LYS A 301 0.27 -7.21 -11.91
N ALA A 302 -0.61 -6.28 -12.29
CA ALA A 302 -1.91 -6.11 -11.66
C ALA A 302 -2.85 -7.24 -12.10
N ALA A 303 -3.87 -7.54 -11.28
CA ALA A 303 -4.95 -8.42 -11.73
C ALA A 303 -5.60 -7.82 -13.00
N ASP A 304 -6.04 -8.68 -13.94
CA ASP A 304 -6.64 -8.32 -15.25
C ASP A 304 -7.80 -7.30 -15.18
N THR A 305 -8.28 -6.96 -13.98
CA THR A 305 -9.32 -5.97 -13.73
C THR A 305 -8.88 -4.51 -13.81
N VAL A 306 -7.59 -4.16 -13.71
CA VAL A 306 -7.14 -2.75 -13.80
C VAL A 306 -7.23 -2.20 -15.23
N PRO A 307 -6.70 -2.90 -16.26
CA PRO A 307 -6.77 -2.41 -17.64
C PRO A 307 -8.21 -2.29 -18.17
N ASP A 308 -9.14 -3.13 -17.69
CA ASP A 308 -10.57 -3.04 -18.03
C ASP A 308 -11.27 -1.80 -17.44
N ARG A 309 -10.63 -1.10 -16.50
CA ARG A 309 -11.18 0.06 -15.77
C ARG A 309 -10.47 1.37 -16.10
N PHE A 310 -9.44 1.31 -16.92
CA PHE A 310 -8.73 2.47 -17.43
C PHE A 310 -8.60 2.38 -18.95
N GLU A 311 -8.98 3.44 -19.65
CA GLU A 311 -8.79 3.55 -21.08
C GLU A 311 -7.49 4.29 -21.38
N GLU A 312 -6.66 3.69 -22.23
CA GLU A 312 -5.43 4.33 -22.71
C GLU A 312 -5.79 5.44 -23.70
N THR A 313 -5.42 6.69 -23.38
CA THR A 313 -5.52 7.77 -24.35
C THR A 313 -4.44 7.59 -25.43
N ARG A 314 -4.55 8.33 -26.54
CA ARG A 314 -3.44 8.43 -27.50
C ARG A 314 -2.18 8.84 -26.76
N MET A 315 -1.07 8.18 -27.06
CA MET A 315 0.22 8.47 -26.47
C MET A 315 0.60 9.92 -26.78
N LEU A 316 0.99 10.66 -25.75
CA LEU A 316 1.50 12.02 -25.88
C LEU A 316 2.80 11.95 -26.69
N GLY A 317 2.72 12.45 -27.92
CA GLY A 317 3.81 12.42 -28.87
C GLY A 317 4.76 13.60 -28.73
N ARG A 318 5.89 13.50 -29.46
CA ARG A 318 6.79 14.60 -29.76
C ARG A 318 6.07 15.66 -30.62
N VAL A 319 6.62 16.87 -30.73
CA VAL A 319 6.02 17.92 -31.58
C VAL A 319 6.17 17.48 -33.03
N LEU A 320 5.08 17.03 -33.66
CA LEU A 320 5.09 16.48 -35.03
C LEU A 320 4.89 17.56 -36.11
N ASP A 321 4.44 18.75 -35.73
CA ASP A 321 4.15 19.87 -36.62
C ASP A 321 5.08 21.05 -36.32
N ALA A 322 5.85 21.47 -37.32
CA ALA A 322 6.76 22.60 -37.24
C ALA A 322 6.05 23.91 -36.88
N ASP A 323 4.77 24.09 -37.26
CA ASP A 323 3.99 25.26 -36.89
C ASP A 323 3.64 25.28 -35.39
N VAL A 324 3.34 24.12 -34.81
CA VAL A 324 3.14 23.96 -33.36
C VAL A 324 4.45 24.25 -32.62
N GLY A 325 5.58 23.76 -33.13
CA GLY A 325 6.92 24.06 -32.60
C GLY A 325 7.23 25.56 -32.62
N ARG A 326 6.95 26.22 -33.76
CA ARG A 326 7.12 27.67 -33.92
C ARG A 326 6.26 28.45 -32.93
N ARG A 327 4.97 28.13 -32.82
CA ARG A 327 4.04 28.78 -31.88
C ARG A 327 4.45 28.58 -30.42
N LEU A 328 5.03 27.42 -30.07
CA LEU A 328 5.56 27.17 -28.72
C LEU A 328 6.73 28.10 -28.39
N VAL A 329 7.70 28.20 -29.31
CA VAL A 329 8.87 29.09 -29.16
C VAL A 329 8.44 30.56 -29.11
N GLU A 330 7.56 30.98 -30.01
CA GLU A 330 6.98 32.33 -30.06
C GLU A 330 6.29 32.68 -28.73
N ARG A 331 5.40 31.83 -28.24
CA ARG A 331 4.66 32.10 -27.01
C ARG A 331 5.58 32.17 -25.80
N ARG A 332 6.58 31.30 -25.74
CA ARG A 332 7.54 31.22 -24.64
C ARG A 332 8.44 32.44 -24.56
N LEU A 333 9.01 32.84 -25.70
CA LEU A 333 9.87 34.02 -25.80
C LEU A 333 9.06 35.33 -25.67
N GLY A 334 7.88 35.38 -26.27
CA GLY A 334 7.01 36.56 -26.25
C GLY A 334 6.59 36.98 -24.85
N VAL A 335 6.31 36.02 -23.94
CA VAL A 335 6.01 36.33 -22.52
C VAL A 335 7.22 36.99 -21.85
N ALA A 336 8.42 36.50 -22.10
CA ALA A 336 9.64 37.07 -21.53
C ALA A 336 9.94 38.46 -22.10
N TYR A 337 9.77 38.66 -23.41
CA TYR A 337 9.94 39.95 -24.06
C TYR A 337 8.93 41.00 -23.61
N ALA A 338 7.66 40.61 -23.45
CA ALA A 338 6.64 41.50 -22.91
C ALA A 338 6.96 41.97 -21.49
N ALA A 339 7.50 41.09 -20.64
CA ALA A 339 7.92 41.46 -19.28
C ALA A 339 9.11 42.44 -19.27
N MET A 340 9.92 42.45 -20.33
CA MET A 340 11.09 43.33 -20.49
C MET A 340 10.79 44.61 -21.29
N ASP A 341 9.54 44.82 -21.73
CA ASP A 341 9.14 45.89 -22.65
C ASP A 341 10.04 45.96 -23.90
N PHE A 342 10.40 44.79 -24.44
CA PHE A 342 11.28 44.65 -25.59
C PHE A 342 10.51 44.13 -26.81
N THR A 343 10.69 44.80 -27.95
CA THR A 343 10.14 44.35 -29.24
C THR A 343 11.21 43.57 -30.01
N PRO A 344 11.08 42.24 -30.16
CA PRO A 344 12.06 41.45 -30.88
C PRO A 344 12.01 41.70 -32.41
N PRO A 345 13.10 41.44 -33.15
CA PRO A 345 13.12 41.55 -34.62
C PRO A 345 12.07 40.69 -35.34
N HIS A 346 11.77 39.51 -34.80
CA HIS A 346 10.67 38.64 -35.21
C HIS A 346 10.20 37.81 -34.01
N ALA A 347 9.02 37.19 -34.11
CA ALA A 347 8.32 36.59 -32.97
C ALA A 347 9.06 35.43 -32.27
N THR A 348 9.94 34.73 -32.98
CA THR A 348 10.76 33.61 -32.47
C THR A 348 12.22 33.97 -32.20
N TRP A 349 12.63 35.24 -32.33
CA TRP A 349 14.03 35.65 -32.20
C TRP A 349 14.61 35.20 -30.85
N PRO A 350 15.83 34.63 -30.78
CA PRO A 350 16.85 34.52 -31.83
C PRO A 350 16.76 33.24 -32.71
N VAL A 351 15.61 32.56 -32.79
CA VAL A 351 15.42 31.37 -33.64
C VAL A 351 14.86 31.76 -35.00
N ALA A 352 15.66 31.59 -36.06
CA ALA A 352 15.27 31.92 -37.43
C ALA A 352 14.10 31.05 -37.93
N ALA A 353 13.29 31.56 -38.85
CA ALA A 353 12.20 30.80 -39.46
C ALA A 353 12.70 29.51 -40.15
N SER A 354 13.89 29.55 -40.75
CA SER A 354 14.52 28.40 -41.40
C SER A 354 14.84 27.24 -40.44
N ALA A 355 14.96 27.49 -39.13
CA ALA A 355 15.13 26.43 -38.14
C ALA A 355 13.92 25.50 -38.04
N PHE A 356 12.73 25.96 -38.47
CA PHE A 356 11.50 25.18 -38.52
C PHE A 356 11.24 24.56 -39.91
N GLU A 357 12.09 24.84 -40.91
CA GLU A 357 11.93 24.37 -42.31
C GLU A 357 12.81 23.15 -42.65
N GLY A 358 13.80 22.82 -41.81
CA GLY A 358 14.70 21.67 -41.98
C GLY A 358 14.07 20.32 -41.61
N PRO A 359 14.82 19.19 -41.72
CA PRO A 359 14.36 17.90 -41.21
C PRO A 359 14.06 18.03 -39.72
N TRP A 360 12.78 17.95 -39.39
CA TRP A 360 12.30 18.04 -38.03
C TRP A 360 12.36 16.66 -37.41
N ASP A 361 13.43 16.39 -36.66
CA ASP A 361 13.43 15.21 -35.80
C ASP A 361 12.35 15.41 -34.74
N GLU A 362 11.62 14.35 -34.42
CA GLU A 362 10.56 14.38 -33.44
C GLU A 362 11.13 14.77 -32.06
N TYR A 363 11.11 16.05 -31.68
CA TYR A 363 11.60 16.51 -30.37
C TYR A 363 10.46 16.70 -29.38
N THR A 364 10.72 16.42 -28.11
CA THR A 364 9.80 16.84 -27.05
C THR A 364 9.84 18.36 -26.91
N PRO A 365 8.73 19.01 -26.50
CA PRO A 365 8.70 20.44 -26.17
C PRO A 365 9.88 20.87 -25.28
N ARG A 366 10.20 20.08 -24.23
CA ARG A 366 11.30 20.38 -23.30
C ARG A 366 12.67 20.33 -23.98
N GLU A 367 12.96 19.30 -24.79
CA GLU A 367 14.24 19.20 -25.51
C GLU A 367 14.46 20.36 -26.49
N MET A 368 13.42 20.71 -27.26
CA MET A 368 13.48 21.83 -28.20
C MET A 368 13.81 23.14 -27.47
N LEU A 369 13.15 23.35 -26.34
CA LEU A 369 13.35 24.53 -25.49
C LEU A 369 14.73 24.54 -24.81
N LYS A 370 15.20 23.42 -24.25
CA LYS A 370 16.57 23.26 -23.72
C LYS A 370 17.62 23.71 -24.77
N ARG A 371 17.42 23.36 -26.05
CA ARG A 371 18.31 23.78 -27.15
C ARG A 371 18.28 25.29 -27.43
N VAL A 372 17.09 25.90 -27.43
CA VAL A 372 16.96 27.36 -27.57
C VAL A 372 17.70 28.07 -26.42
N GLY A 373 17.56 27.58 -25.19
CA GLY A 373 18.30 28.06 -24.02
C GLY A 373 19.81 27.97 -24.21
N ALA A 374 20.31 26.78 -24.56
CA ALA A 374 21.74 26.55 -24.79
C ALA A 374 22.33 27.46 -25.89
N HIS A 375 21.57 27.74 -26.94
CA HIS A 375 21.95 28.68 -28.00
C HIS A 375 22.02 30.13 -27.50
N ILE A 376 21.05 30.55 -26.69
CA ILE A 376 21.06 31.88 -26.05
C ILE A 376 22.28 32.03 -25.15
N ASP A 377 22.59 31.02 -24.32
CA ASP A 377 23.78 31.01 -23.47
C ASP A 377 25.08 31.04 -24.28
N ALA A 378 25.12 30.37 -25.44
CA ALA A 378 26.26 30.46 -26.35
C ALA A 378 26.42 31.88 -26.93
N CYS A 379 25.34 32.54 -27.32
CA CYS A 379 25.37 33.92 -27.82
C CYS A 379 25.84 34.91 -26.75
N VAL A 380 25.36 34.76 -25.51
CA VAL A 380 25.75 35.59 -24.36
C VAL A 380 27.23 35.38 -24.05
N ARG A 381 27.70 34.12 -23.95
CA ARG A 381 29.12 33.80 -23.69
C ARG A 381 30.06 34.34 -24.77
N ALA A 382 29.61 34.34 -26.02
CA ALA A 382 30.40 34.82 -27.15
C ALA A 382 30.28 36.34 -27.39
N GLU A 383 29.50 37.07 -26.58
CA GLU A 383 29.18 38.50 -26.75
C GLU A 383 28.71 38.84 -28.18
N ARG A 384 28.03 37.89 -28.84
CA ARG A 384 27.59 38.03 -30.23
C ARG A 384 26.26 37.30 -30.43
N VAL A 385 25.24 38.02 -30.86
CA VAL A 385 23.95 37.42 -31.23
C VAL A 385 24.07 36.82 -32.63
N VAL A 386 23.82 35.52 -32.75
CA VAL A 386 23.67 34.81 -34.02
C VAL A 386 22.31 34.12 -34.00
N GLU A 387 21.58 34.14 -35.10
CA GLU A 387 20.30 33.44 -35.18
C GLU A 387 20.51 31.92 -35.29
N MET A 388 19.70 31.17 -34.58
CA MET A 388 19.67 29.70 -34.67
C MET A 388 18.93 29.30 -35.94
N THR A 389 19.58 28.52 -36.81
CA THR A 389 19.04 28.10 -38.11
C THR A 389 18.72 26.61 -38.21
N THR A 390 19.02 25.82 -37.17
CA THR A 390 18.69 24.39 -37.07
C THR A 390 18.62 23.95 -35.61
N PHE A 391 17.86 22.90 -35.31
CA PHE A 391 17.81 22.22 -34.01
C PHE A 391 18.75 20.99 -33.93
N ASP A 392 19.46 20.67 -35.00
CA ASP A 392 20.37 19.53 -35.11
C ASP A 392 21.57 19.66 -34.14
N PRO A 393 21.81 18.67 -33.24
CA PRO A 393 22.92 18.68 -32.29
C PRO A 393 24.31 18.58 -32.94
N ASP A 394 24.43 18.02 -34.14
CA ASP A 394 25.73 17.83 -34.83
C ASP A 394 26.10 19.04 -35.73
N ALA A 395 25.24 20.05 -35.81
CA ALA A 395 25.54 21.28 -36.52
C ALA A 395 26.68 22.04 -35.82
N PRO A 396 27.77 22.42 -36.52
CA PRO A 396 28.90 23.06 -35.87
C PRO A 396 28.50 24.40 -35.24
N ALA A 397 28.61 24.48 -33.90
CA ALA A 397 28.41 25.71 -33.16
C ALA A 397 29.42 26.78 -33.64
N ALA A 398 28.95 27.75 -34.41
CA ALA A 398 29.79 28.74 -35.11
C ALA A 398 30.34 29.86 -34.20
N LEU A 399 30.40 29.66 -32.88
CA LEU A 399 30.83 30.68 -31.91
C LEU A 399 32.12 30.23 -31.20
N PRO A 400 33.27 30.89 -31.44
CA PRO A 400 34.51 30.56 -30.74
C PRO A 400 34.40 30.89 -29.23
N ALA A 401 34.93 30.01 -28.38
CA ALA A 401 35.04 30.24 -26.95
C ALA A 401 36.03 31.38 -26.64
N ARG A 402 35.64 32.28 -25.74
CA ARG A 402 36.45 33.43 -25.30
C ARG A 402 37.73 32.96 -24.56
N PRO A 403 38.88 33.63 -24.70
CA PRO A 403 40.03 33.40 -23.84
C PRO A 403 39.75 33.91 -22.40
N ALA A 404 40.34 33.23 -21.41
CA ALA A 404 40.11 33.45 -19.97
C ALA A 404 40.26 34.92 -19.51
N PRO A 405 39.39 35.41 -18.58
CA PRO A 405 39.44 36.79 -18.12
C PRO A 405 40.66 37.08 -17.23
N LYS A 406 41.16 38.32 -17.33
CA LYS A 406 42.22 38.89 -16.48
C LYS A 406 41.75 39.03 -15.02
N ARG A 407 42.71 38.97 -14.09
CA ARG A 407 42.50 39.16 -12.63
C ARG A 407 41.76 40.46 -12.30
N ASP A 408 40.76 40.31 -11.42
CA ASP A 408 40.05 41.31 -10.59
C ASP A 408 38.83 42.06 -11.18
N ARG A 409 38.02 41.42 -12.05
CA ARG A 409 36.73 41.97 -12.55
C ARG A 409 35.63 42.11 -11.48
N PHE A 410 35.71 41.37 -10.38
CA PHE A 410 34.58 41.16 -9.45
C PHE A 410 34.70 41.89 -8.11
N SER A 411 35.75 42.68 -7.90
CA SER A 411 36.03 43.34 -6.62
C SER A 411 34.92 44.31 -6.16
N GLU A 412 34.25 45.00 -7.08
CA GLU A 412 33.11 45.87 -6.77
C GLU A 412 31.89 45.06 -6.28
N LEU A 413 31.63 43.90 -6.88
CA LEU A 413 30.56 42.99 -6.45
C LEU A 413 30.91 42.30 -5.12
N ASP A 414 32.18 41.95 -4.90
CA ASP A 414 32.66 41.43 -3.61
C ASP A 414 32.42 42.46 -2.48
N ALA A 415 32.76 43.73 -2.71
CA ALA A 415 32.54 44.80 -1.74
C ALA A 415 31.05 45.06 -1.49
N TRP A 416 30.23 45.05 -2.54
CA TRP A 416 28.78 45.23 -2.42
C TRP A 416 28.12 44.08 -1.66
N PHE A 417 28.52 42.84 -1.93
CA PHE A 417 28.06 41.66 -1.21
C PHE A 417 28.38 41.73 0.29
N GLU A 418 29.61 42.10 0.66
CA GLU A 418 30.01 42.25 2.07
C GLU A 418 29.27 43.40 2.76
N GLN A 419 29.01 44.52 2.05
CA GLN A 419 28.19 45.61 2.59
C GLN A 419 26.76 45.13 2.88
N LEU A 420 26.13 44.43 1.94
CA LEU A 420 24.79 43.87 2.15
C LEU A 420 24.78 42.87 3.32
N ARG A 421 25.79 42.00 3.44
CA ARG A 421 25.89 41.10 4.60
C ARG A 421 25.99 41.85 5.93
N ALA A 422 26.63 43.02 5.95
CA ALA A 422 26.74 43.85 7.15
C ALA A 422 25.42 44.57 7.49
N ASP A 423 24.63 44.94 6.49
CA ASP A 423 23.34 45.65 6.64
C ASP A 423 22.20 44.73 7.12
N ALA A 424 22.31 43.42 6.92
CA ALA A 424 21.33 42.45 7.36
C ALA A 424 21.27 42.30 8.90
N ASP A 425 20.07 42.47 9.47
CA ASP A 425 19.76 42.17 10.88
C ASP A 425 19.19 40.74 11.03
N PRO A 426 19.99 39.74 11.47
CA PRO A 426 19.51 38.37 11.58
C PRO A 426 18.41 38.19 12.63
N SER A 427 18.36 39.05 13.64
CA SER A 427 17.40 38.93 14.73
C SER A 427 15.98 39.29 14.28
N ALA A 428 15.84 40.34 13.46
CA ALA A 428 14.59 40.73 12.84
C ALA A 428 14.13 39.71 11.78
N LEU A 429 15.05 39.17 10.99
CA LEU A 429 14.75 38.20 9.92
C LEU A 429 14.31 36.83 10.45
N LEU A 430 14.67 36.47 11.69
CA LEU A 430 14.32 35.20 12.33
C LEU A 430 13.14 35.31 13.32
N ASP A 431 12.44 36.45 13.37
CA ASP A 431 11.29 36.63 14.26
C ASP A 431 10.11 35.74 13.83
N HIS A 432 9.54 35.00 14.79
CA HIS A 432 8.36 34.16 14.62
C HIS A 432 7.13 34.85 14.01
N LYS A 433 7.04 36.18 14.04
CA LYS A 433 5.92 36.94 13.46
C LYS A 433 6.01 37.09 11.94
N VAL A 434 7.23 37.04 11.40
CA VAL A 434 7.49 37.28 9.97
C VAL A 434 8.08 36.04 9.28
N GLU A 435 8.18 34.91 10.00
CA GLU A 435 8.83 33.67 9.52
C GLU A 435 8.29 33.22 8.15
N ASP A 436 6.97 33.18 8.00
CA ASP A 436 6.30 32.68 6.79
C ASP A 436 6.36 33.69 5.63
N GLU A 437 6.69 34.96 5.88
CA GLU A 437 6.91 35.99 4.87
C GLU A 437 8.37 36.07 4.40
N VAL A 438 9.31 35.98 5.35
CA VAL A 438 10.74 36.22 5.10
C VAL A 438 11.46 34.95 4.65
N MET A 439 11.19 33.79 5.27
CA MET A 439 11.94 32.56 4.97
C MET A 439 11.80 32.06 3.53
N PRO A 440 10.62 32.12 2.88
CA PRO A 440 10.50 31.75 1.48
C PRO A 440 11.43 32.58 0.57
N ARG A 441 11.60 33.88 0.85
CA ARG A 441 12.50 34.76 0.08
C ARG A 441 13.97 34.38 0.26
N LEU A 442 14.40 34.23 1.52
CA LEU A 442 15.79 33.88 1.82
C LEU A 442 16.18 32.52 1.25
N LEU A 443 15.35 31.49 1.46
CA LEU A 443 15.61 30.14 0.93
C LEU A 443 15.57 30.12 -0.61
N SER A 444 14.70 30.92 -1.24
CA SER A 444 14.70 31.09 -2.70
C SER A 444 16.03 31.62 -3.22
N ALA A 445 16.55 32.69 -2.61
CA ALA A 445 17.82 33.28 -3.00
C ALA A 445 18.98 32.30 -2.77
N ALA A 446 18.94 31.56 -1.67
CA ALA A 446 19.93 30.54 -1.33
C ALA A 446 19.98 29.40 -2.36
N LEU A 447 18.83 28.79 -2.67
CA LEU A 447 18.73 27.68 -3.62
C LEU A 447 19.07 28.13 -5.05
N ARG A 448 18.59 29.31 -5.47
CA ARG A 448 18.94 29.93 -6.74
C ARG A 448 20.45 30.12 -6.88
N GLY A 449 21.09 30.64 -5.83
CA GLY A 449 22.54 30.80 -5.76
C GLY A 449 23.25 29.46 -5.91
N TRP A 450 22.84 28.46 -5.12
CA TRP A 450 23.44 27.12 -5.14
C TRP A 450 23.39 26.47 -6.53
N ILE A 451 22.22 26.44 -7.18
CA ILE A 451 22.05 25.82 -8.51
C ILE A 451 22.93 26.52 -9.55
N THR A 452 22.96 27.86 -9.49
CA THR A 452 23.84 28.67 -10.36
C THR A 452 25.32 28.33 -10.15
N GLU A 453 25.74 28.06 -8.92
CA GLU A 453 27.12 27.77 -8.56
C GLU A 453 27.58 26.35 -8.92
N VAL A 454 26.65 25.39 -8.90
CA VAL A 454 26.90 24.00 -9.31
C VAL A 454 26.88 23.88 -10.83
N GLY A 455 26.00 24.63 -11.51
CA GLY A 455 25.81 24.56 -12.96
C GLY A 455 25.15 23.24 -13.38
N ASP A 456 24.25 22.73 -12.54
CA ASP A 456 23.51 21.49 -12.80
C ASP A 456 22.12 21.83 -13.33
N ASP A 457 21.91 21.61 -14.63
CA ASP A 457 20.66 21.91 -15.32
C ASP A 457 19.53 20.92 -14.95
N GLU A 458 19.82 19.88 -14.16
CA GLU A 458 18.84 18.90 -13.66
C GLU A 458 18.35 19.20 -12.23
N MET A 459 18.79 20.31 -11.63
CA MET A 459 18.32 20.80 -10.31
C MET A 459 17.46 22.06 -10.43
N GLU A 460 16.31 22.05 -9.76
CA GLU A 460 15.31 23.11 -9.84
C GLU A 460 14.64 23.40 -8.51
N TRP A 461 14.22 24.65 -8.29
CA TRP A 461 13.68 25.10 -7.02
C TRP A 461 12.37 25.88 -7.18
N ASP A 462 11.49 25.77 -6.20
CA ASP A 462 10.24 26.53 -6.11
C ASP A 462 10.04 27.12 -4.71
N THR A 463 9.35 28.27 -4.68
CA THR A 463 8.95 28.95 -3.45
C THR A 463 7.51 28.64 -3.14
N ARG A 464 7.28 28.01 -1.99
CA ARG A 464 5.92 27.66 -1.54
C ARG A 464 5.31 28.82 -0.76
N LYS A 465 5.03 29.93 -1.45
CA LYS A 465 4.40 31.13 -0.85
C LYS A 465 2.94 30.93 -0.41
N THR A 466 2.28 29.88 -0.89
CA THR A 466 0.80 29.75 -0.82
C THR A 466 0.29 28.72 0.18
N ASP A 467 1.15 27.86 0.74
CA ASP A 467 0.68 26.69 1.49
C ASP A 467 0.89 26.76 3.00
N ASP A 468 1.52 27.79 3.59
CA ASP A 468 1.82 27.94 5.04
C ASP A 468 2.46 26.73 5.75
N GLU A 469 2.74 25.63 5.04
CA GLU A 469 3.20 24.34 5.55
C GLU A 469 4.68 24.09 5.20
N LEU A 470 5.19 24.62 4.07
CA LEU A 470 6.59 24.58 3.63
C LEU A 470 7.05 25.95 3.13
N HIS A 471 8.36 26.24 3.19
CA HIS A 471 8.92 27.53 2.75
C HIS A 471 9.64 27.44 1.41
N ALA A 472 10.31 26.33 1.13
CA ALA A 472 10.98 26.08 -0.14
C ALA A 472 10.98 24.59 -0.52
N TRP A 473 11.08 24.33 -1.81
CA TRP A 473 11.12 23.01 -2.40
C TRP A 473 12.23 22.95 -3.47
N LEU A 474 13.05 21.92 -3.45
CA LEU A 474 14.07 21.64 -4.47
C LEU A 474 13.79 20.25 -5.06
N THR A 475 13.84 20.12 -6.37
CA THR A 475 13.77 18.86 -7.11
C THR A 475 15.08 18.65 -7.87
N HIS A 476 15.60 17.43 -7.85
CA HIS A 476 16.76 17.02 -8.63
C HIS A 476 16.39 15.79 -9.46
N THR A 477 16.50 15.89 -10.79
CA THR A 477 16.30 14.75 -11.68
C THR A 477 17.59 13.93 -11.74
N ILE A 478 17.57 12.71 -11.18
CA ILE A 478 18.74 11.81 -11.15
C ILE A 478 18.89 11.05 -12.45
N ASP A 479 17.75 10.57 -12.99
CA ASP A 479 17.70 9.86 -14.26
C ASP A 479 16.47 10.32 -15.05
N GLU A 480 16.74 11.00 -16.17
CA GLU A 480 15.71 11.56 -17.05
C GLU A 480 14.90 10.45 -17.75
N ALA A 481 15.50 9.27 -18.00
CA ALA A 481 14.84 8.18 -18.74
C ALA A 481 13.80 7.43 -17.89
N SER A 482 14.07 7.27 -16.60
CA SER A 482 13.17 6.60 -15.64
C SER A 482 12.29 7.55 -14.84
N ASP A 483 12.42 8.87 -15.06
CA ASP A 483 11.73 9.91 -14.28
C ASP A 483 12.09 9.84 -12.78
N LEU A 484 13.31 9.44 -12.46
CA LEU A 484 13.79 9.33 -11.09
C LEU A 484 14.18 10.70 -10.55
N GLU A 485 13.43 11.18 -9.57
CA GLU A 485 13.61 12.48 -8.93
C GLU A 485 13.84 12.33 -7.42
N GLU A 486 14.71 13.18 -6.88
CA GLU A 486 14.89 13.42 -5.45
C GLU A 486 14.37 14.81 -5.08
N HIS A 487 13.79 14.94 -3.88
CA HIS A 487 13.17 16.18 -3.42
C HIS A 487 13.71 16.61 -2.05
N TRP A 488 13.98 17.92 -1.89
CA TRP A 488 14.30 18.55 -0.60
C TRP A 488 13.28 19.63 -0.28
N ALA A 489 12.53 19.42 0.80
CA ALA A 489 11.57 20.35 1.35
C ALA A 489 12.16 21.07 2.56
N PHE A 490 11.95 22.38 2.67
CA PHE A 490 12.48 23.19 3.76
C PHE A 490 11.35 23.86 4.54
N ARG A 491 11.39 23.75 5.87
CA ARG A 491 10.48 24.47 6.77
C ARG A 491 11.23 25.06 7.95
N ALA A 492 11.14 26.36 8.13
CA ALA A 492 11.54 27.03 9.36
C ALA A 492 10.40 27.05 10.39
N ILE A 493 10.74 26.88 11.66
CA ILE A 493 9.80 26.97 12.79
C ILE A 493 10.43 27.80 13.91
N ALA A 494 10.14 29.09 13.93
CA ALA A 494 10.52 30.05 14.96
C ALA A 494 9.45 30.20 16.07
N ALA A 495 8.27 29.59 15.93
CA ALA A 495 7.23 29.60 16.95
C ALA A 495 7.73 29.18 18.36
N ASN A 496 7.23 29.85 19.39
CA ASN A 496 7.69 29.68 20.78
C ASN A 496 6.85 28.69 21.61
N HIS A 497 5.58 28.47 21.26
CA HIS A 497 4.69 27.57 22.00
C HIS A 497 4.80 26.12 21.52
N ALA A 498 4.96 25.18 22.46
CA ALA A 498 5.21 23.77 22.14
C ALA A 498 4.12 23.10 21.27
N VAL A 499 2.84 23.44 21.48
CA VAL A 499 1.73 22.92 20.66
C VAL A 499 1.80 23.48 19.24
N ALA A 500 2.03 24.79 19.10
CA ALA A 500 2.14 25.47 17.82
C ALA A 500 3.36 24.97 17.00
N VAL A 501 4.45 24.62 17.68
CA VAL A 501 5.64 23.99 17.08
C VAL A 501 5.31 22.59 16.57
N LEU A 502 4.63 21.77 17.38
CA LEU A 502 4.30 20.40 17.00
C LEU A 502 3.29 20.35 15.84
N ASN A 503 2.31 21.25 15.83
CA ASN A 503 1.34 21.37 14.73
C ASN A 503 2.04 21.77 13.41
N ARG A 504 2.89 22.81 13.42
CA ARG A 504 3.68 23.20 12.24
C ARG A 504 4.59 22.06 11.75
N PHE A 505 5.22 21.34 12.67
CA PHE A 505 6.05 20.18 12.35
C PHE A 505 5.25 19.06 11.67
N ARG A 506 4.09 18.68 12.23
CA ARG A 506 3.23 17.63 11.67
C ARG A 506 2.71 18.00 10.28
N LYS A 507 2.30 19.26 10.10
CA LYS A 507 1.87 19.81 8.80
C LYS A 507 3.00 19.76 7.77
N ALA A 508 4.18 20.25 8.11
CA ALA A 508 5.35 20.18 7.23
C ALA A 508 5.71 18.73 6.84
N ARG A 509 5.62 17.78 7.77
CA ARG A 509 5.86 16.35 7.50
C ARG A 509 4.84 15.76 6.52
N SER A 510 3.56 16.12 6.67
CA SER A 510 2.49 15.72 5.74
C SER A 510 2.70 16.34 4.35
N ALA A 511 2.93 17.66 4.27
CA ALA A 511 3.19 18.38 3.03
C ALA A 511 4.43 17.86 2.28
N ALA A 512 5.49 17.50 3.01
CA ALA A 512 6.69 16.94 2.41
C ALA A 512 6.51 15.48 1.94
N GLY A 513 5.47 14.79 2.39
CA GLY A 513 5.28 13.37 2.10
C GLY A 513 6.35 12.48 2.74
N LEU A 514 7.04 12.94 3.80
CA LEU A 514 8.12 12.20 4.43
C LEU A 514 7.55 11.03 5.25
N ARG A 515 7.79 9.80 4.78
CA ARG A 515 7.36 8.55 5.43
C ARG A 515 8.47 7.51 5.42
N GLN A 516 8.37 6.54 6.32
CA GLN A 516 9.34 5.44 6.39
C GLN A 516 9.28 4.61 5.10
N GLY A 517 10.37 4.59 4.33
CA GLY A 517 10.47 3.97 3.01
C GLY A 517 10.36 4.93 1.80
N ALA A 518 10.18 6.24 2.02
CA ALA A 518 10.23 7.25 0.97
C ALA A 518 11.66 7.84 0.84
N ASP A 519 12.59 7.05 0.30
CA ASP A 519 14.03 7.38 0.31
C ASP A 519 14.40 8.57 -0.59
N ASN A 520 13.52 8.98 -1.50
CA ASN A 520 13.74 10.09 -2.44
C ASN A 520 13.15 11.44 -1.96
N ARG A 521 12.61 11.52 -0.73
CA ARG A 521 12.08 12.76 -0.16
C ARG A 521 12.81 13.12 1.13
N HIS A 522 13.30 14.36 1.20
CA HIS A 522 14.03 14.88 2.34
C HIS A 522 13.32 16.11 2.90
N LEU A 523 12.92 16.07 4.17
CA LEU A 523 12.40 17.25 4.88
C LEU A 523 13.48 17.80 5.82
N ILE A 524 13.74 19.09 5.68
CA ILE A 524 14.71 19.86 6.47
C ILE A 524 13.95 20.83 7.36
N LEU A 525 14.00 20.58 8.66
CA LEU A 525 13.42 21.44 9.67
C LEU A 525 14.48 22.40 10.21
N ILE A 526 14.26 23.69 10.02
CA ILE A 526 15.13 24.76 10.44
C ILE A 526 14.57 25.36 11.74
N ARG A 527 15.28 25.19 12.85
CA ARG A 527 14.86 25.77 14.13
C ARG A 527 16.06 26.09 15.02
N ASN A 528 16.20 27.37 15.37
CA ASN A 528 17.28 27.83 16.24
C ASN A 528 16.99 27.63 17.74
N SER A 529 15.71 27.72 18.13
CA SER A 529 15.23 27.50 19.50
C SER A 529 15.22 26.01 19.89
N SER A 530 15.23 25.71 21.19
CA SER A 530 15.14 24.32 21.65
C SER A 530 13.77 23.70 21.34
N TRP A 531 13.77 22.38 21.14
CA TRP A 531 12.56 21.56 21.06
C TRP A 531 12.05 21.24 22.46
N SER A 532 10.73 21.04 22.61
CA SER A 532 10.14 20.64 23.89
C SER A 532 10.69 19.28 24.35
N LYS A 533 10.99 19.17 25.65
CA LYS A 533 11.44 17.90 26.28
C LYS A 533 10.30 16.91 26.58
N GLY A 534 9.06 17.25 26.23
CA GLY A 534 7.91 16.36 26.43
C GLY A 534 8.04 15.06 25.64
N GLU A 535 7.67 13.94 26.27
CA GLU A 535 7.83 12.59 25.73
C GLU A 535 7.23 12.42 24.33
N LYS A 536 6.04 12.99 24.11
CA LYS A 536 5.33 12.96 22.83
C LYS A 536 6.09 13.66 21.71
N THR A 537 6.57 14.88 21.96
CA THR A 537 7.38 15.64 21.01
C THR A 537 8.68 14.89 20.69
N GLN A 538 9.31 14.28 21.70
CA GLN A 538 10.54 13.51 21.49
C GLN A 538 10.28 12.19 20.73
N ALA A 539 9.13 11.54 20.92
CA ALA A 539 8.76 10.36 20.14
C ALA A 539 8.55 10.72 18.66
N GLU A 540 7.86 11.82 18.36
CA GLU A 540 7.64 12.27 16.99
C GLU A 540 8.92 12.72 16.28
N LEU A 541 9.83 13.40 16.99
CA LEU A 541 11.13 13.77 16.43
C LEU A 541 12.00 12.53 16.16
N ARG A 542 12.00 11.53 17.04
CA ARG A 542 12.69 10.26 16.80
C ARG A 542 12.14 9.52 15.57
N ALA A 543 10.82 9.48 15.41
CA ALA A 543 10.19 8.89 14.23
C ALA A 543 10.52 9.66 12.94
N PHE A 544 10.62 10.98 13.02
CA PHE A 544 11.03 11.84 11.90
C PHE A 544 12.47 11.58 11.45
N GLU A 545 13.42 11.48 12.39
CA GLU A 545 14.81 11.17 12.07
C GLU A 545 14.96 9.75 11.54
N ALA A 546 14.22 8.78 12.08
CA ALA A 546 14.19 7.42 11.56
C ALA A 546 13.63 7.32 10.13
N ALA A 547 12.80 8.27 9.71
CA ALA A 547 12.29 8.40 8.34
C ALA A 547 13.21 9.23 7.42
N GLY A 548 14.43 9.57 7.84
CA GLY A 548 15.41 10.31 7.01
C GLY A 548 15.29 11.84 7.09
N GLY A 549 14.43 12.37 7.96
CA GLY A 549 14.29 13.81 8.17
C GLY A 549 15.49 14.45 8.86
N LYS A 550 15.89 15.66 8.44
CA LYS A 550 17.03 16.39 9.01
C LYS A 550 16.58 17.60 9.84
N ARG A 551 17.21 17.80 11.00
CA ARG A 551 17.01 18.97 11.87
C ARG A 551 18.26 19.84 11.86
N LEU A 552 18.13 21.09 11.45
CA LEU A 552 19.25 22.02 11.34
C LEU A 552 18.94 23.35 12.01
N LYS A 553 20.01 24.08 12.33
CA LYS A 553 19.95 25.48 12.76
C LYS A 553 20.44 26.34 11.61
N MET A 554 19.89 27.54 11.48
CA MET A 554 20.40 28.52 10.52
C MET A 554 21.37 29.45 11.25
N SER A 555 22.62 29.50 10.80
CA SER A 555 23.63 30.38 11.38
C SER A 555 23.35 31.84 10.99
N GLU A 556 23.78 32.80 11.82
CA GLU A 556 23.67 34.23 11.45
C GLU A 556 24.44 34.55 10.16
N ALA A 557 25.54 33.84 9.91
CA ALA A 557 26.30 33.97 8.67
C ALA A 557 25.49 33.52 7.44
N ASP A 558 24.72 32.43 7.55
CA ASP A 558 23.83 31.98 6.47
C ASP A 558 22.69 32.96 6.23
N VAL A 559 22.05 33.49 7.29
CA VAL A 559 20.98 34.51 7.18
C VAL A 559 21.48 35.72 6.40
N ARG A 560 22.66 36.26 6.77
CA ARG A 560 23.26 37.43 6.12
C ARG A 560 23.60 37.15 4.66
N THR A 561 24.16 35.97 4.37
CA THR A 561 24.46 35.55 3.01
C THR A 561 23.21 35.44 2.15
N PHE A 562 22.16 34.77 2.64
CA PHE A 562 20.92 34.60 1.88
C PHE A 562 20.18 35.91 1.65
N TRP A 563 20.21 36.82 2.62
CA TRP A 563 19.66 38.17 2.47
C TRP A 563 20.44 38.99 1.43
N ALA A 564 21.77 38.97 1.51
CA ALA A 564 22.61 39.67 0.54
C ALA A 564 22.40 39.14 -0.89
N LEU A 565 22.24 37.82 -1.04
CA LEU A 565 21.90 37.20 -2.33
C LEU A 565 20.52 37.64 -2.84
N ASP A 566 19.49 37.70 -1.99
CA ASP A 566 18.16 38.20 -2.38
C ASP A 566 18.25 39.63 -2.93
N GLU A 567 18.95 40.52 -2.21
CA GLU A 567 19.15 41.92 -2.62
C GLU A 567 19.98 42.04 -3.90
N MET A 568 21.04 41.24 -4.06
CA MET A 568 21.85 41.22 -5.28
C MET A 568 21.05 40.70 -6.48
N PHE A 569 20.15 39.73 -6.31
CA PHE A 569 19.28 39.26 -7.39
C PHE A 569 18.23 40.30 -7.80
N VAL A 570 17.78 41.14 -6.87
CA VAL A 570 16.79 42.20 -7.14
C VAL A 570 17.44 43.44 -7.77
N LYS A 571 18.64 43.82 -7.30
CA LYS A 571 19.28 45.11 -7.66
C LYS A 571 20.49 44.97 -8.58
N GLY A 572 20.97 43.75 -8.82
CA GLY A 572 22.24 43.50 -9.51
C GLY A 572 22.13 43.44 -11.03
N GLY A 573 23.26 43.67 -11.69
CA GLY A 573 23.41 43.55 -13.15
C GLY A 573 23.75 42.12 -13.63
N PRO A 574 23.93 41.92 -14.94
CA PRO A 574 24.21 40.60 -15.53
C PRO A 574 25.50 39.93 -14.99
N ASP A 575 26.45 40.72 -14.48
CA ASP A 575 27.71 40.24 -13.90
C ASP A 575 27.54 39.41 -12.61
N VAL A 576 26.41 39.51 -11.91
CA VAL A 576 26.13 38.73 -10.68
C VAL A 576 26.13 37.23 -10.96
N HIS A 577 25.72 36.81 -12.16
CA HIS A 577 25.72 35.40 -12.53
C HIS A 577 27.13 34.81 -12.64
N GLU A 578 28.03 35.50 -13.35
CA GLU A 578 29.44 35.08 -13.46
C GLU A 578 30.14 35.14 -12.09
N TRP A 579 29.80 36.14 -11.28
CA TRP A 579 30.28 36.28 -9.91
C TRP A 579 29.91 35.09 -9.02
N LEU A 580 28.67 34.59 -9.10
CA LEU A 580 28.23 33.41 -8.34
C LEU A 580 29.07 32.18 -8.71
N ILE A 581 29.25 31.90 -10.00
CA ILE A 581 30.02 30.74 -10.49
C ILE A 581 31.46 30.76 -9.95
N ASP A 582 32.08 31.94 -9.85
CA ASP A 582 33.45 32.13 -9.37
C ASP A 582 33.57 32.12 -7.84
N ARG A 583 32.75 32.92 -7.13
CA ARG A 583 32.86 33.13 -5.67
C ARG A 583 32.17 32.08 -4.82
N ARG A 584 31.10 31.48 -5.35
CA ARG A 584 30.32 30.39 -4.74
C ARG A 584 29.87 30.62 -3.29
N PRO A 585 29.24 31.76 -2.96
CA PRO A 585 28.81 32.08 -1.60
C PRO A 585 27.72 31.15 -1.04
N ALA A 586 26.76 30.69 -1.84
CA ALA A 586 25.67 29.83 -1.40
C ALA A 586 26.18 28.42 -1.08
N ARG A 587 27.13 27.90 -1.87
CA ARG A 587 27.77 26.59 -1.66
C ARG A 587 28.59 26.53 -0.39
N ARG A 588 29.16 27.66 0.03
CA ARG A 588 29.91 27.80 1.29
C ARG A 588 29.01 27.97 2.51
N SER A 589 27.69 28.13 2.34
CA SER A 589 26.76 28.22 3.47
C SER A 589 26.74 26.92 4.26
N GLN A 590 26.63 27.02 5.59
CA GLN A 590 26.62 25.85 6.46
C GLN A 590 25.32 25.05 6.28
N LEU A 591 24.19 25.74 6.06
CA LEU A 591 22.89 25.12 5.86
C LEU A 591 22.85 24.25 4.60
N LEU A 592 23.20 24.79 3.42
CA LEU A 592 23.03 24.06 2.16
C LEU A 592 24.08 22.97 1.97
N SER A 593 25.34 23.24 2.34
CA SER A 593 26.42 22.24 2.24
C SER A 593 26.23 21.02 3.14
N GLY A 594 25.48 21.15 4.24
CA GLY A 594 25.13 20.01 5.11
C GLY A 594 23.97 19.16 4.60
N VAL A 595 23.24 19.62 3.58
CA VAL A 595 21.99 19.01 3.12
C VAL A 595 22.09 18.48 1.70
N LEU A 596 22.62 19.27 0.77
CA LEU A 596 22.60 19.01 -0.67
C LEU A 596 23.85 18.24 -1.11
N PRO A 597 23.74 17.35 -2.13
CA PRO A 597 24.86 16.54 -2.60
C PRO A 597 25.95 17.37 -3.30
N ASP A 598 27.22 16.98 -3.13
CA ASP A 598 28.36 17.51 -3.91
C ASP A 598 28.37 16.86 -5.31
N THR A 599 27.61 17.40 -6.27
CA THR A 599 27.68 16.93 -7.66
C THR A 599 28.95 17.48 -8.34
N ALA A 600 29.82 16.58 -8.80
CA ALA A 600 30.90 16.89 -9.74
C ALA A 600 30.45 16.44 -11.14
N PRO A 601 30.56 17.29 -12.17
CA PRO A 601 30.00 16.98 -13.49
C PRO A 601 30.68 15.75 -14.11
N HIS A 602 29.88 14.73 -14.43
CA HIS A 602 30.30 13.56 -15.19
C HIS A 602 30.43 13.95 -16.68
N SER A 603 31.67 14.08 -17.16
CA SER A 603 31.98 14.07 -18.59
C SER A 603 32.81 12.82 -18.93
N GLY A 604 32.26 11.97 -19.79
CA GLY A 604 32.97 10.84 -20.36
C GLY A 604 34.01 11.29 -21.39
N THR A 605 35.18 10.64 -21.36
CA THR A 605 36.27 10.63 -22.36
C THR A 605 37.30 11.78 -22.34
N SER A 606 38.31 11.65 -21.48
CA SER A 606 39.63 11.17 -21.88
C SER A 606 40.58 11.23 -20.68
N LYS A 607 41.28 10.12 -20.44
CA LYS A 607 42.25 9.98 -19.37
C LYS A 607 43.51 10.79 -19.75
N PRO A 608 43.91 11.85 -19.03
CA PRO A 608 45.25 12.38 -19.19
C PRO A 608 46.20 11.42 -18.49
N ALA A 609 47.15 10.86 -19.23
CA ALA A 609 48.24 10.09 -18.68
C ALA A 609 48.95 10.88 -17.56
N PRO A 610 49.41 10.23 -16.48
CA PRO A 610 50.18 10.93 -15.44
C PRO A 610 51.46 11.49 -16.07
N PRO A 611 51.76 12.80 -15.88
CA PRO A 611 53.01 13.35 -16.36
C PRO A 611 54.18 12.71 -15.59
N ARG A 612 55.14 12.21 -16.36
CA ARG A 612 56.47 11.82 -15.88
C ARG A 612 57.05 12.95 -15.02
N PRO A 613 57.59 12.66 -13.82
CA PRO A 613 58.40 13.63 -13.11
C PRO A 613 59.73 13.82 -13.87
N ALA A 614 59.96 15.04 -14.35
CA ALA A 614 61.27 15.49 -14.80
C ALA A 614 62.11 15.85 -13.56
N ASN A 615 63.27 15.20 -13.43
CA ASN A 615 64.31 15.50 -12.45
C ASN A 615 64.66 16.99 -12.41
N PRO A 616 64.84 17.56 -11.22
CA PRO A 616 65.91 18.52 -10.96
C PRO A 616 67.20 17.77 -10.61
N ALA A 617 68.31 18.29 -11.10
CA ALA A 617 69.66 17.81 -10.88
C ALA A 617 70.03 17.67 -9.40
N SER A 618 70.77 16.61 -9.07
CA SER A 618 71.52 16.47 -7.81
C SER A 618 72.81 17.30 -7.82
N PRO A 619 73.41 17.54 -6.64
CA PRO A 619 74.78 17.04 -6.50
C PRO A 619 75.04 16.31 -5.18
N ARG A 620 75.60 15.10 -5.33
CA ARG A 620 76.65 14.45 -4.52
C ARG A 620 76.42 14.34 -3.00
N GLN A 621 76.30 13.09 -2.50
CA GLN A 621 77.42 12.39 -1.87
C GLN A 621 77.09 10.91 -1.58
N ALA A 622 78.14 10.13 -1.37
CA ALA A 622 78.26 8.73 -1.73
C ALA A 622 77.64 7.74 -0.74
N ASN A 623 77.15 6.64 -1.31
CA ASN A 623 76.93 5.36 -0.64
C ASN A 623 78.31 4.70 -0.36
N PRO A 624 78.40 3.71 0.54
CA PRO A 624 78.37 2.34 0.01
C PRO A 624 77.60 1.32 0.86
N ALA A 625 76.92 0.40 0.16
CA ALA A 625 76.55 -0.95 0.59
C ALA A 625 77.83 -1.84 0.74
N PRO A 626 77.84 -3.12 1.22
CA PRO A 626 76.78 -4.15 1.36
C PRO A 626 76.80 -4.82 2.77
N SER A 627 76.05 -5.86 3.18
CA SER A 627 75.54 -7.10 2.56
C SER A 627 74.51 -7.79 3.50
N ARG A 628 73.64 -8.62 2.91
CA ARG A 628 72.75 -9.69 3.47
C ARG A 628 73.03 -10.23 4.89
N PRO A 629 71.99 -10.68 5.65
CA PRO A 629 71.45 -12.05 5.48
C PRO A 629 69.93 -12.25 5.77
N ALA A 630 69.51 -13.52 5.80
CA ALA A 630 68.20 -14.12 5.57
C ALA A 630 67.20 -14.19 6.76
N SER A 631 66.00 -14.75 6.47
CA SER A 631 64.68 -14.87 7.15
C SER A 631 64.63 -15.33 8.63
N PRO A 632 63.48 -15.16 9.35
CA PRO A 632 62.44 -16.23 9.45
C PRO A 632 60.96 -15.70 9.65
N PRO A 633 59.96 -16.47 10.18
CA PRO A 633 58.78 -16.97 9.47
C PRO A 633 57.45 -16.23 9.75
N THR A 634 56.47 -16.43 8.86
CA THR A 634 55.09 -15.90 8.94
C THR A 634 54.15 -16.82 9.73
N ARG A 635 53.40 -16.26 10.69
CA ARG A 635 52.18 -16.85 11.29
C ARG A 635 50.95 -16.21 10.64
N GLY A 636 50.03 -17.03 10.13
CA GLY A 636 48.72 -16.60 9.60
C GLY A 636 47.62 -16.56 10.66
N PRO A 637 46.54 -15.77 10.47
CA PRO A 637 45.35 -15.78 11.31
C PRO A 637 44.23 -16.68 10.74
N ALA A 638 43.32 -17.04 11.65
CA ALA A 638 42.24 -18.01 11.51
C ALA A 638 41.14 -17.64 10.49
N ALA A 639 40.55 -18.67 9.88
CA ALA A 639 39.38 -18.59 9.00
C ALA A 639 38.24 -19.46 9.56
N GLN A 640 37.03 -18.87 9.59
CA GLN A 640 35.75 -19.55 9.80
C GLN A 640 35.30 -20.18 8.47
N PRO A 641 34.81 -21.44 8.44
CA PRO A 641 34.45 -22.11 7.19
C PRO A 641 32.96 -22.00 6.85
N THR A 642 32.73 -21.66 5.59
CA THR A 642 31.52 -21.85 4.79
C THR A 642 31.39 -23.31 4.34
N LEU A 643 30.16 -23.82 4.32
CA LEU A 643 29.81 -25.22 4.02
C LEU A 643 28.36 -25.21 3.49
N PHE A 644 27.95 -25.74 2.33
CA PHE A 644 28.52 -26.70 1.37
C PHE A 644 27.86 -26.55 -0.01
N ALA A 645 28.60 -26.91 -1.07
CA ALA A 645 28.07 -27.44 -2.32
C ALA A 645 28.40 -28.95 -2.44
N LYS A 646 27.49 -29.68 -3.09
CA LYS A 646 27.46 -31.10 -3.57
C LYS A 646 28.76 -31.94 -3.53
N PRO A 647 28.67 -33.27 -3.25
CA PRO A 647 28.46 -34.27 -4.32
C PRO A 647 27.76 -35.61 -3.92
N ALA A 648 27.53 -36.48 -4.91
CA ALA A 648 27.23 -37.93 -4.81
C ALA A 648 28.37 -38.72 -5.53
N PRO A 649 28.39 -40.07 -5.62
CA PRO A 649 27.79 -41.17 -4.84
C PRO A 649 28.83 -42.26 -4.39
N ALA A 650 28.38 -43.24 -3.57
CA ALA A 650 28.78 -44.67 -3.50
C ALA A 650 28.83 -45.21 -2.04
N GLY A 651 28.08 -46.29 -1.75
CA GLY A 651 28.10 -47.04 -0.48
C GLY A 651 29.18 -48.13 -0.45
N PRO A 652 29.02 -49.26 0.28
CA PRO A 652 28.10 -49.53 1.39
C PRO A 652 28.82 -50.17 2.62
N SER A 653 28.04 -50.48 3.67
CA SER A 653 28.18 -51.65 4.57
C SER A 653 28.40 -51.39 6.07
N ALA A 654 27.71 -52.25 6.83
CA ALA A 654 27.95 -52.72 8.20
C ALA A 654 27.30 -51.96 9.38
N ALA A 655 26.28 -52.64 9.92
CA ALA A 655 25.59 -52.47 11.20
C ALA A 655 26.46 -52.90 12.41
N PRO A 656 25.90 -53.17 13.61
CA PRO A 656 25.24 -52.28 14.58
C PRO A 656 25.84 -52.41 16.01
N ARG A 657 25.49 -51.51 16.95
CA ARG A 657 25.44 -51.73 18.42
C ARG A 657 24.93 -50.46 19.11
N GLU A 658 23.66 -50.43 19.50
CA GLU A 658 23.13 -50.65 20.87
C GLU A 658 23.62 -49.63 21.92
N ASN A 659 22.69 -48.78 22.38
CA ASN A 659 22.61 -48.41 23.79
C ASN A 659 21.14 -48.17 24.23
N ARG A 660 20.70 -49.00 25.16
CA ARG A 660 19.55 -48.94 26.09
C ARG A 660 19.79 -47.79 27.10
N THR A 661 18.87 -47.12 27.79
CA THR A 661 17.46 -47.30 28.24
C THR A 661 17.07 -45.96 28.89
N GLY A 662 15.91 -45.32 28.62
CA GLY A 662 14.61 -45.47 29.31
C GLY A 662 14.15 -44.05 29.71
N THR A 663 12.94 -43.56 29.45
CA THR A 663 11.62 -44.08 29.91
C THR A 663 10.43 -43.66 29.02
N ALA A 664 9.49 -44.59 28.87
CA ALA A 664 8.06 -44.45 28.56
C ALA A 664 7.62 -43.90 27.17
N GLN A 665 7.67 -44.75 26.14
CA GLN A 665 6.74 -44.68 25.00
C GLN A 665 5.68 -45.76 25.14
N ALA A 666 4.41 -45.35 25.16
CA ALA A 666 3.28 -46.23 24.90
C ALA A 666 3.30 -46.67 23.41
N PRO A 667 2.89 -47.91 23.08
CA PRO A 667 3.06 -48.48 21.76
C PRO A 667 2.10 -47.81 20.77
N ARG A 668 2.63 -47.03 19.82
CA ARG A 668 1.83 -46.62 18.66
C ARG A 668 1.86 -47.76 17.65
N SER A 669 0.69 -48.34 17.43
CA SER A 669 0.44 -49.39 16.46
C SER A 669 0.81 -48.93 15.04
N ASP A 670 1.73 -49.67 14.40
CA ASP A 670 1.96 -49.62 12.96
C ASP A 670 0.66 -49.97 12.21
N GLY A 671 0.01 -48.98 11.60
CA GLY A 671 -1.21 -49.23 10.80
C GLY A 671 -1.95 -48.01 10.22
N THR A 672 -1.57 -46.76 10.55
CA THR A 672 -2.36 -45.55 10.19
C THR A 672 -1.63 -44.57 9.27
N HIS A 673 -0.63 -45.03 8.50
CA HIS A 673 0.13 -44.16 7.59
C HIS A 673 -0.26 -44.36 6.12
N PRO A 674 -0.42 -43.27 5.33
CA PRO A 674 -0.60 -43.36 3.90
C PRO A 674 0.59 -44.08 3.24
N PRO A 675 0.35 -44.94 2.23
CA PRO A 675 1.45 -45.52 1.46
C PRO A 675 2.28 -44.43 0.77
N PRO A 676 3.62 -44.58 0.66
CA PRO A 676 4.51 -43.57 0.07
C PRO A 676 4.13 -43.17 -1.38
N ASP A 677 3.56 -44.09 -2.15
CA ASP A 677 3.23 -43.97 -3.58
C ASP A 677 1.71 -43.87 -3.85
N GLY A 678 0.95 -43.26 -2.92
CA GLY A 678 -0.50 -43.14 -3.06
C GLY A 678 -0.90 -42.23 -4.24
N THR A 679 -1.56 -42.81 -5.24
CA THR A 679 -2.16 -42.06 -6.37
C THR A 679 -3.67 -41.94 -6.22
N LEU A 680 -4.19 -40.75 -6.50
CA LEU A 680 -5.61 -40.42 -6.53
C LEU A 680 -6.10 -40.40 -7.98
N THR A 681 -7.16 -41.14 -8.29
CA THR A 681 -7.81 -41.05 -9.61
C THR A 681 -8.81 -39.90 -9.62
N LEU A 682 -8.57 -38.89 -10.46
CA LEU A 682 -9.46 -37.74 -10.62
C LEU A 682 -10.62 -38.04 -11.57
N GLY A 683 -10.43 -38.96 -12.51
CA GLY A 683 -11.43 -39.37 -13.48
C GLY A 683 -10.80 -39.96 -14.74
N THR A 684 -11.61 -40.11 -15.79
CA THR A 684 -11.16 -40.56 -17.12
C THR A 684 -11.20 -39.41 -18.11
N GLU A 685 -10.16 -39.25 -18.91
CA GLU A 685 -10.10 -38.24 -19.97
C GLU A 685 -11.21 -38.47 -21.01
N THR A 686 -11.96 -37.41 -21.32
CA THR A 686 -13.05 -37.45 -22.28
C THR A 686 -12.50 -37.67 -23.69
N GLY A 687 -12.88 -38.79 -24.32
CA GLY A 687 -12.45 -39.17 -25.67
C GLY A 687 -11.45 -40.33 -25.69
N SER A 688 -10.35 -40.23 -24.92
CA SER A 688 -9.33 -41.30 -24.85
C SER A 688 -9.71 -42.41 -23.87
N GLY A 689 -10.49 -42.10 -22.83
CA GLY A 689 -10.83 -43.02 -21.74
C GLY A 689 -9.68 -43.29 -20.76
N ASN A 690 -8.52 -42.65 -20.94
CA ASN A 690 -7.36 -42.87 -20.08
C ASN A 690 -7.60 -42.29 -18.68
N PRO A 691 -7.19 -43.00 -17.60
CA PRO A 691 -7.31 -42.47 -16.25
C PRO A 691 -6.37 -41.29 -16.03
N VAL A 692 -6.89 -40.21 -15.45
CA VAL A 692 -6.13 -39.05 -15.00
C VAL A 692 -5.90 -39.20 -13.50
N ARG A 693 -4.63 -39.34 -13.10
CA ARG A 693 -4.21 -39.57 -11.71
C ARG A 693 -3.28 -38.47 -11.22
N ILE A 694 -3.29 -38.21 -9.93
CA ILE A 694 -2.30 -37.37 -9.23
C ILE A 694 -1.68 -38.10 -8.06
N GLU A 695 -0.44 -37.78 -7.74
CA GLU A 695 0.18 -38.16 -6.48
C GLU A 695 -0.51 -37.44 -5.31
N LEU A 696 -0.67 -38.12 -4.16
CA LEU A 696 -1.19 -37.50 -2.93
C LEU A 696 -0.40 -36.22 -2.55
N SER A 697 0.91 -36.21 -2.81
CA SER A 697 1.78 -35.06 -2.52
C SER A 697 1.43 -33.81 -3.33
N ALA A 698 0.74 -33.95 -4.48
CA ALA A 698 0.28 -32.82 -5.28
C ALA A 698 -0.79 -32.00 -4.54
N LEU A 699 -1.59 -32.62 -3.68
CA LEU A 699 -2.61 -31.94 -2.87
C LEU A 699 -2.00 -31.03 -1.78
N ARG A 700 -0.70 -31.17 -1.45
CA ARG A 700 0.01 -30.19 -0.61
C ARG A 700 0.06 -28.81 -1.28
N LYS A 701 -0.05 -28.75 -2.61
CA LYS A 701 -0.14 -27.49 -3.38
C LYS A 701 -1.59 -27.04 -3.64
N HIS A 702 -2.53 -27.59 -2.88
CA HIS A 702 -3.94 -27.23 -2.82
C HIS A 702 -4.73 -27.47 -4.12
N ALA A 703 -6.05 -27.58 -3.97
CA ALA A 703 -6.97 -27.78 -5.07
C ALA A 703 -8.20 -26.85 -4.95
N ALA A 704 -8.74 -26.42 -6.08
CA ALA A 704 -9.98 -25.64 -6.13
C ALA A 704 -10.95 -26.18 -7.19
N VAL A 705 -12.25 -26.19 -6.86
CA VAL A 705 -13.34 -26.57 -7.76
C VAL A 705 -14.24 -25.36 -8.00
N PHE A 706 -14.28 -24.92 -9.25
CA PHE A 706 -15.10 -23.81 -9.76
C PHE A 706 -16.22 -24.37 -10.61
N ALA A 707 -17.43 -24.47 -10.05
CA ALA A 707 -18.54 -25.09 -10.76
C ALA A 707 -19.90 -24.59 -10.24
N GLY A 708 -20.83 -24.35 -11.16
CA GLY A 708 -22.18 -23.91 -10.82
C GLY A 708 -23.02 -25.03 -10.20
N SER A 709 -24.18 -24.67 -9.66
CA SER A 709 -25.13 -25.63 -9.09
C SER A 709 -25.49 -26.76 -10.06
N GLY A 710 -25.57 -27.99 -9.55
CA GLY A 710 -25.92 -29.19 -10.31
C GLY A 710 -24.82 -29.74 -11.24
N SER A 711 -23.62 -29.15 -11.26
CA SER A 711 -22.51 -29.58 -12.13
C SER A 711 -21.73 -30.79 -11.60
N GLY A 712 -21.94 -31.15 -10.32
CA GLY A 712 -21.24 -32.24 -9.64
C GLY A 712 -20.15 -31.80 -8.67
N LYS A 713 -20.06 -30.49 -8.33
CA LYS A 713 -19.07 -29.93 -7.38
C LYS A 713 -18.96 -30.73 -6.08
N THR A 714 -20.08 -30.92 -5.38
CA THR A 714 -20.14 -31.64 -4.11
C THR A 714 -19.79 -33.12 -4.26
N VAL A 715 -20.20 -33.76 -5.35
CA VAL A 715 -19.86 -35.16 -5.66
C VAL A 715 -18.36 -35.33 -5.86
N LEU A 716 -17.73 -34.43 -6.62
CA LEU A 716 -16.28 -34.42 -6.81
C LEU A 716 -15.54 -34.19 -5.49
N LEU A 717 -16.00 -33.24 -4.66
CA LEU A 717 -15.43 -33.01 -3.34
C LEU A 717 -15.47 -34.27 -2.48
N ARG A 718 -16.64 -34.91 -2.38
CA ARG A 718 -16.81 -36.17 -1.65
C ARG A 718 -15.85 -37.24 -2.16
N ARG A 719 -15.78 -37.42 -3.48
CA ARG A 719 -14.90 -38.44 -4.06
C ARG A 719 -13.43 -38.22 -3.72
N ILE A 720 -12.95 -36.97 -3.81
CA ILE A 720 -11.56 -36.64 -3.43
C ILE A 720 -11.32 -36.94 -1.94
N ILE A 721 -12.27 -36.59 -1.05
CA ILE A 721 -12.17 -36.85 0.38
C ILE A 721 -12.16 -38.36 0.67
N GLU A 722 -13.06 -39.12 0.05
CA GLU A 722 -13.22 -40.57 0.24
C GLU A 722 -11.97 -41.33 -0.18
N GLU A 723 -11.40 -40.99 -1.33
CA GLU A 723 -10.16 -41.57 -1.83
C GLU A 723 -8.95 -41.21 -0.96
N CYS A 724 -8.87 -39.96 -0.48
CA CYS A 724 -7.86 -39.56 0.50
C CYS A 724 -7.99 -40.40 1.79
N ALA A 725 -9.21 -40.63 2.27
CA ALA A 725 -9.47 -41.43 3.46
C ALA A 725 -9.14 -42.93 3.25
N LEU A 726 -9.42 -43.47 2.06
CA LEU A 726 -9.01 -44.82 1.67
C LEU A 726 -7.49 -45.02 1.75
N LEU A 727 -6.74 -43.95 1.45
CA LEU A 727 -5.28 -43.85 1.54
C LEU A 727 -4.79 -43.39 2.92
N GLY A 728 -5.64 -43.33 3.96
CA GLY A 728 -5.22 -43.01 5.34
C GLY A 728 -5.02 -41.52 5.62
N VAL A 729 -5.52 -40.62 4.77
CA VAL A 729 -5.46 -39.17 5.01
C VAL A 729 -6.75 -38.69 5.67
N SER A 730 -6.63 -38.19 6.90
CA SER A 730 -7.74 -37.56 7.62
C SER A 730 -8.08 -36.17 7.08
N SER A 731 -9.33 -35.75 7.27
CA SER A 731 -9.83 -34.46 6.79
C SER A 731 -10.71 -33.71 7.80
N ILE A 732 -10.61 -32.39 7.76
CA ILE A 732 -11.59 -31.47 8.38
C ILE A 732 -12.39 -30.84 7.24
N VAL A 733 -13.71 -30.91 7.31
CA VAL A 733 -14.62 -30.48 6.24
C VAL A 733 -15.57 -29.43 6.77
N LEU A 734 -15.53 -28.22 6.22
CA LEU A 734 -16.50 -27.16 6.52
C LEU A 734 -17.73 -27.30 5.62
N ASP A 735 -18.88 -27.51 6.24
CA ASP A 735 -20.13 -27.81 5.55
C ASP A 735 -21.22 -26.78 5.90
N PRO A 736 -21.24 -25.62 5.18
CA PRO A 736 -22.21 -24.56 5.46
C PRO A 736 -23.66 -24.95 5.14
N ASN A 737 -23.88 -25.92 4.25
CA ASN A 737 -25.19 -26.29 3.71
C ASN A 737 -25.69 -27.68 4.16
N ASN A 738 -24.89 -28.41 4.94
CA ASN A 738 -25.17 -29.79 5.37
C ASN A 738 -25.22 -30.81 4.22
N ASP A 739 -24.49 -30.51 3.14
CA ASP A 739 -24.39 -31.34 1.95
C ASP A 739 -23.31 -32.42 2.08
N LEU A 740 -22.37 -32.29 3.01
CA LEU A 740 -21.25 -33.21 3.24
C LEU A 740 -21.42 -34.04 4.52
N ALA A 741 -22.38 -33.69 5.38
CA ALA A 741 -22.72 -34.41 6.60
C ALA A 741 -23.17 -35.87 6.38
N ARG A 742 -23.50 -36.29 5.15
CA ARG A 742 -23.80 -37.70 4.78
C ARG A 742 -22.57 -38.51 4.35
N LEU A 743 -21.36 -37.96 4.42
CA LEU A 743 -20.15 -38.77 4.26
C LEU A 743 -20.21 -39.97 5.22
N GLY A 744 -19.85 -41.16 4.73
CA GLY A 744 -19.98 -42.41 5.48
C GLY A 744 -21.36 -43.10 5.43
N ASP A 745 -22.34 -42.56 4.69
CA ASP A 745 -23.60 -43.30 4.42
C ASP A 745 -23.40 -44.31 3.30
N ALA A 746 -23.80 -45.56 3.51
CA ALA A 746 -23.86 -46.56 2.46
C ALA A 746 -24.97 -46.21 1.44
N TRP A 747 -24.70 -46.44 0.15
CA TRP A 747 -25.75 -46.41 -0.86
C TRP A 747 -26.75 -47.55 -0.61
N PRO A 748 -28.07 -47.33 -0.78
CA PRO A 748 -29.07 -48.41 -0.65
C PRO A 748 -28.86 -49.55 -1.64
N SER A 749 -28.35 -49.24 -2.83
CA SER A 749 -27.92 -50.17 -3.86
C SER A 749 -26.81 -49.53 -4.70
N PRO A 750 -25.86 -50.29 -5.28
CA PRO A 750 -24.83 -49.74 -6.15
C PRO A 750 -25.43 -48.85 -7.26
N PRO A 751 -25.08 -47.56 -7.35
CA PRO A 751 -25.60 -46.66 -8.36
C PRO A 751 -25.05 -47.00 -9.75
N SER A 752 -25.84 -46.72 -10.80
CA SER A 752 -25.49 -47.04 -12.20
C SER A 752 -24.25 -46.31 -12.75
N GLY A 753 -23.77 -45.28 -12.05
CA GLY A 753 -22.58 -44.51 -12.42
C GLY A 753 -21.26 -45.01 -11.81
N TRP A 754 -21.28 -46.12 -11.06
CA TRP A 754 -20.08 -46.74 -10.50
C TRP A 754 -19.32 -47.57 -11.53
N GLY A 755 -18.00 -47.46 -11.49
CA GLY A 755 -17.08 -48.33 -12.21
C GLY A 755 -16.95 -49.71 -11.54
N PRO A 756 -16.23 -50.65 -12.17
CA PRO A 756 -16.12 -52.04 -11.69
C PRO A 756 -15.58 -52.19 -10.27
N GLU A 757 -14.69 -51.29 -9.83
CA GLU A 757 -14.01 -51.36 -8.52
C GLU A 757 -14.72 -50.53 -7.43
N ASP A 758 -15.67 -49.67 -7.79
CA ASP A 758 -16.26 -48.71 -6.85
C ASP A 758 -17.05 -49.38 -5.71
N ALA A 759 -17.64 -50.56 -5.96
CA ALA A 759 -18.38 -51.28 -4.93
C ALA A 759 -17.44 -51.76 -3.79
N GLU A 760 -16.27 -52.31 -4.16
CA GLU A 760 -15.24 -52.73 -3.22
C GLU A 760 -14.59 -51.54 -2.52
N LEU A 761 -14.34 -50.44 -3.26
CA LEU A 761 -13.83 -49.20 -2.67
C LEU A 761 -14.81 -48.61 -1.65
N ALA A 762 -16.12 -48.64 -1.93
CA ALA A 762 -17.14 -48.16 -1.00
C ALA A 762 -17.18 -48.99 0.29
N GLU A 763 -17.13 -50.32 0.19
CA GLU A 763 -17.06 -51.21 1.36
C GLU A 763 -15.81 -50.91 2.21
N ARG A 764 -14.63 -50.85 1.58
CA ARG A 764 -13.36 -50.53 2.25
C ARG A 764 -13.35 -49.14 2.88
N TYR A 765 -14.02 -48.16 2.26
CA TYR A 765 -14.15 -46.80 2.79
C TYR A 765 -15.01 -46.79 4.05
N LEU A 766 -16.19 -47.42 4.01
CA LEU A 766 -17.13 -47.48 5.14
C LEU A 766 -16.53 -48.25 6.34
N GLU A 767 -15.81 -49.34 6.06
CA GLU A 767 -15.11 -50.11 7.10
C GLU A 767 -13.90 -49.36 7.67
N GLY A 768 -13.12 -48.70 6.81
CA GLY A 768 -11.83 -48.11 7.17
C GLY A 768 -11.92 -46.70 7.76
N THR A 769 -12.98 -45.95 7.52
CA THR A 769 -13.06 -44.52 7.86
C THR A 769 -14.08 -44.26 8.96
N ASP A 770 -13.74 -43.39 9.92
CA ASP A 770 -14.70 -42.84 10.87
C ASP A 770 -15.11 -41.42 10.49
N VAL A 771 -16.41 -41.24 10.25
CA VAL A 771 -16.99 -39.93 9.92
C VAL A 771 -17.71 -39.38 11.14
N VAL A 772 -17.29 -38.19 11.59
CA VAL A 772 -17.82 -37.52 12.78
C VAL A 772 -18.41 -36.17 12.39
N VAL A 773 -19.65 -35.91 12.78
CA VAL A 773 -20.31 -34.62 12.55
C VAL A 773 -20.26 -33.77 13.80
N TRP A 774 -19.68 -32.57 13.67
CA TRP A 774 -19.54 -31.56 14.72
C TRP A 774 -20.51 -30.40 14.48
N THR A 775 -21.13 -29.90 15.54
CA THR A 775 -22.15 -28.85 15.48
C THR A 775 -21.81 -27.70 16.45
N PRO A 776 -20.83 -26.84 16.12
CA PRO A 776 -20.48 -25.66 16.92
C PRO A 776 -21.72 -24.83 17.28
N GLY A 777 -21.86 -24.43 18.54
CA GLY A 777 -23.00 -23.65 19.02
C GLY A 777 -24.32 -24.43 19.20
N ARG A 778 -24.35 -25.76 19.03
CA ARG A 778 -25.51 -26.61 19.33
C ARG A 778 -25.16 -27.70 20.35
N ALA A 779 -25.62 -27.52 21.59
CA ALA A 779 -25.44 -28.49 22.67
C ALA A 779 -26.18 -29.82 22.44
N THR A 780 -27.25 -29.84 21.64
CA THR A 780 -28.06 -31.04 21.37
C THR A 780 -27.45 -31.98 20.33
N GLY A 781 -26.35 -31.57 19.68
CA GLY A 781 -25.56 -32.41 18.77
C GLY A 781 -24.22 -32.74 19.40
N ARG A 782 -23.13 -32.48 18.68
CA ARG A 782 -21.75 -32.60 19.17
C ARG A 782 -21.10 -31.20 19.16
N PRO A 783 -21.28 -30.39 20.21
CA PRO A 783 -20.83 -29.01 20.23
C PRO A 783 -19.29 -28.90 20.18
N LEU A 784 -18.81 -27.94 19.41
CA LEU A 784 -17.43 -27.46 19.45
C LEU A 784 -17.40 -26.05 20.04
N GLY A 785 -16.41 -25.78 20.90
CA GLY A 785 -16.15 -24.47 21.49
C GLY A 785 -14.66 -24.17 21.54
N PHE A 786 -14.31 -22.89 21.67
CA PHE A 786 -12.93 -22.47 21.90
C PHE A 786 -12.71 -22.25 23.39
N GLU A 787 -11.63 -22.82 23.91
CA GLU A 787 -11.17 -22.56 25.27
C GLU A 787 -10.25 -21.32 25.23
N PRO A 788 -10.62 -20.21 25.90
CA PRO A 788 -9.80 -19.01 25.91
C PRO A 788 -8.59 -19.11 26.84
N LEU A 789 -8.51 -20.18 27.65
CA LEU A 789 -7.41 -20.46 28.55
C LEU A 789 -6.53 -21.57 27.95
N PRO A 790 -5.19 -21.37 27.91
CA PRO A 790 -4.27 -22.41 27.46
C PRO A 790 -4.21 -23.57 28.46
N ASP A 791 -3.59 -24.68 28.06
CA ASP A 791 -3.25 -25.76 28.99
C ASP A 791 -2.13 -25.30 29.92
N PHE A 792 -2.51 -24.98 31.16
CA PHE A 792 -1.54 -24.61 32.19
C PHE A 792 -0.82 -25.82 32.78
N ALA A 793 -1.46 -27.00 32.80
CA ALA A 793 -0.91 -28.18 33.49
C ALA A 793 0.42 -28.63 32.89
N GLY A 794 0.56 -28.54 31.56
CA GLY A 794 1.79 -28.89 30.85
C GLY A 794 2.95 -27.90 31.03
N VAL A 795 2.71 -26.71 31.59
CA VAL A 795 3.71 -25.64 31.73
C VAL A 795 3.96 -25.23 33.18
N LEU A 796 3.34 -25.89 34.17
CA LEU A 796 3.48 -25.55 35.59
C LEU A 796 4.92 -25.63 36.10
N ASP A 797 5.73 -26.53 35.53
CA ASP A 797 7.09 -26.81 35.95
C ASP A 797 8.15 -25.91 35.28
N ASP A 798 7.75 -25.09 34.30
CA ASP A 798 8.63 -24.14 33.59
C ASP A 798 8.11 -22.70 33.80
N GLU A 799 8.87 -21.89 34.53
CA GLU A 799 8.45 -20.54 34.93
C GLU A 799 8.29 -19.58 33.74
N ASP A 800 9.11 -19.73 32.69
CA ASP A 800 9.07 -18.90 31.49
C ASP A 800 7.88 -19.30 30.59
N GLU A 801 7.66 -20.61 30.40
CA GLU A 801 6.50 -21.11 29.65
C GLU A 801 5.18 -20.82 30.39
N PHE A 802 5.16 -20.93 31.71
CA PHE A 802 4.01 -20.55 32.54
C PHE A 802 3.67 -19.07 32.41
N ALA A 803 4.66 -18.18 32.50
CA ALA A 803 4.46 -16.75 32.33
C ALA A 803 3.92 -16.41 30.93
N ALA A 804 4.46 -17.06 29.89
CA ALA A 804 3.97 -16.90 28.52
C ALA A 804 2.51 -17.37 28.35
N ALA A 805 2.14 -18.51 28.95
CA ALA A 805 0.76 -19.00 28.93
C ALA A 805 -0.21 -18.04 29.63
N VAL A 806 0.20 -17.43 30.74
CA VAL A 806 -0.58 -16.41 31.44
C VAL A 806 -0.80 -15.17 30.57
N GLU A 807 0.23 -14.68 29.86
CA GLU A 807 0.09 -13.55 28.94
C GLU A 807 -0.89 -13.85 27.79
N VAL A 808 -0.87 -15.07 27.25
CA VAL A 808 -1.81 -15.52 26.21
C VAL A 808 -3.25 -15.48 26.74
N ALA A 809 -3.49 -16.02 27.94
CA ALA A 809 -4.80 -16.00 28.58
C ALA A 809 -5.30 -14.57 28.84
N VAL A 810 -4.43 -13.69 29.35
CA VAL A 810 -4.75 -12.27 29.58
C VAL A 810 -5.10 -11.57 28.27
N ALA A 811 -4.31 -11.78 27.21
CA ALA A 811 -4.55 -11.20 25.90
C ALA A 811 -5.87 -11.68 25.27
N ALA A 812 -6.27 -12.94 25.51
CA ALA A 812 -7.54 -13.49 25.03
C ALA A 812 -8.76 -12.92 25.77
N LEU A 813 -8.66 -12.74 27.10
CA LEU A 813 -9.78 -12.33 27.95
C LEU A 813 -9.94 -10.80 28.08
N ALA A 814 -8.85 -10.03 27.98
CA ALA A 814 -8.89 -8.58 28.18
C ALA A 814 -9.84 -7.82 27.23
N PRO A 815 -9.95 -8.15 25.91
CA PRO A 815 -10.92 -7.52 25.02
C PRO A 815 -12.37 -7.77 25.46
N GLN A 816 -12.67 -8.99 25.89
CA GLN A 816 -14.02 -9.40 26.31
C GLN A 816 -14.41 -8.73 27.64
N ALA A 817 -13.45 -8.54 28.53
CA ALA A 817 -13.59 -7.76 29.76
C ALA A 817 -13.48 -6.23 29.55
N ARG A 818 -13.31 -5.74 28.30
CA ARG A 818 -13.16 -4.31 27.95
C ARG A 818 -11.98 -3.61 28.65
N LEU A 819 -10.87 -4.33 28.80
CA LEU A 819 -9.65 -3.86 29.48
C LEU A 819 -8.55 -3.37 28.52
N THR A 820 -8.87 -3.06 27.25
CA THR A 820 -7.89 -2.77 26.18
C THR A 820 -7.60 -1.26 25.96
N GLY A 821 -7.74 -0.42 26.98
CA GLY A 821 -7.56 1.04 26.88
C GLY A 821 -6.64 1.61 27.94
N SER A 822 -6.10 2.82 27.72
CA SER A 822 -5.10 3.47 28.60
C SER A 822 -5.72 4.21 29.80
N THR A 823 -6.76 3.64 30.42
CA THR A 823 -7.40 4.25 31.60
C THR A 823 -6.93 3.56 32.86
N ALA A 824 -6.77 4.33 33.95
CA ALA A 824 -6.37 3.76 35.24
C ALA A 824 -7.27 2.60 35.70
N LYS A 825 -8.59 2.66 35.39
CA LYS A 825 -9.53 1.57 35.71
C LYS A 825 -9.23 0.30 34.88
N ALA A 826 -8.90 0.45 33.60
CA ALA A 826 -8.53 -0.67 32.73
C ALA A 826 -7.18 -1.28 33.13
N ASP A 827 -6.19 -0.45 33.49
CA ASP A 827 -4.87 -0.93 33.96
C ASP A 827 -4.99 -1.72 35.27
N ILE A 828 -5.76 -1.21 36.24
CA ILE A 828 -6.03 -1.91 37.50
C ILE A 828 -6.85 -3.18 37.25
N GLY A 829 -7.87 -3.13 36.38
CA GLY A 829 -8.65 -4.30 36.00
C GLY A 829 -7.83 -5.39 35.32
N LEU A 830 -6.87 -5.00 34.47
CA LEU A 830 -5.94 -5.92 33.81
C LEU A 830 -5.00 -6.59 34.82
N ALA A 831 -4.53 -5.84 35.82
CA ALA A 831 -3.72 -6.39 36.91
C ALA A 831 -4.52 -7.40 37.76
N VAL A 832 -5.77 -7.10 38.11
CA VAL A 832 -6.66 -8.01 38.84
C VAL A 832 -6.93 -9.28 38.03
N LEU A 833 -7.26 -9.15 36.74
CA LEU A 833 -7.48 -10.28 35.84
C LEU A 833 -6.23 -11.17 35.74
N ARG A 834 -5.04 -10.57 35.55
CA ARG A 834 -3.77 -11.29 35.48
C ARG A 834 -3.47 -12.07 36.78
N GLN A 835 -3.61 -11.42 37.94
CA GLN A 835 -3.37 -12.07 39.23
C GLN A 835 -4.34 -13.24 39.47
N THR A 836 -5.59 -13.08 39.04
CA THR A 836 -6.61 -14.12 39.15
C THR A 836 -6.32 -15.30 38.20
N ILE A 837 -5.87 -15.02 36.97
CA ILE A 837 -5.41 -16.05 36.03
C ILE A 837 -4.20 -16.81 36.59
N VAL A 838 -3.20 -16.13 37.17
CA VAL A 838 -2.06 -16.80 37.80
C VAL A 838 -2.51 -17.73 38.93
N HIS A 839 -3.46 -17.29 39.75
CA HIS A 839 -4.01 -18.12 40.83
C HIS A 839 -4.75 -19.34 40.27
N HIS A 840 -5.61 -19.15 39.28
CA HIS A 840 -6.38 -20.22 38.64
C HIS A 840 -5.48 -21.20 37.87
N ALA A 841 -4.49 -20.71 37.12
CA ALA A 841 -3.58 -21.52 36.34
C ALA A 841 -2.83 -22.56 37.18
N ARG A 842 -2.55 -22.26 38.46
CA ARG A 842 -1.90 -23.18 39.40
C ARG A 842 -2.75 -24.38 39.80
N THR A 843 -4.06 -24.35 39.56
CA THR A 843 -4.91 -25.54 39.74
C THR A 843 -4.80 -26.52 38.56
N GLY A 844 -4.12 -26.12 37.48
CA GLY A 844 -4.05 -26.86 36.22
C GLY A 844 -5.36 -26.83 35.41
N SER A 845 -6.37 -26.08 35.86
CA SER A 845 -7.65 -25.96 35.17
C SER A 845 -7.59 -24.96 34.02
N ARG A 846 -8.30 -25.29 32.94
CA ARG A 846 -8.52 -24.45 31.74
C ARG A 846 -9.97 -23.95 31.66
N SER A 847 -10.73 -24.10 32.73
CA SER A 847 -12.16 -23.81 32.77
C SER A 847 -12.43 -22.31 32.99
N LEU A 848 -12.90 -21.61 31.95
CA LEU A 848 -13.33 -20.21 32.11
C LEU A 848 -14.45 -20.06 33.16
N PRO A 849 -15.47 -20.93 33.25
CA PRO A 849 -16.46 -20.87 34.33
C PRO A 849 -15.85 -20.94 35.73
N GLU A 850 -14.82 -21.76 35.93
CA GLU A 850 -14.11 -21.82 37.22
C GLU A 850 -13.30 -20.54 37.47
N LEU A 851 -12.60 -20.01 36.47
CA LEU A 851 -11.91 -18.71 36.58
C LEU A 851 -12.89 -17.57 36.92
N ILE A 852 -14.07 -17.56 36.30
CA ILE A 852 -15.15 -16.62 36.62
C ILE A 852 -15.60 -16.79 38.07
N GLY A 853 -15.73 -18.02 38.56
CA GLY A 853 -16.00 -18.31 39.97
C GLY A 853 -14.94 -17.72 40.91
N VAL A 854 -13.65 -17.81 40.55
CA VAL A 854 -12.57 -17.16 41.32
C VAL A 854 -12.67 -15.63 41.24
N LEU A 855 -13.11 -15.04 40.13
CA LEU A 855 -13.31 -13.59 40.04
C LEU A 855 -14.52 -13.11 40.86
N GLU A 856 -15.57 -13.93 40.99
CA GLU A 856 -16.76 -13.62 41.79
C GLU A 856 -16.48 -13.69 43.30
N ASP A 857 -15.77 -14.73 43.73
CA ASP A 857 -15.38 -14.95 45.12
C ASP A 857 -13.85 -14.97 45.24
N LEU A 858 -13.25 -13.79 45.03
CA LEU A 858 -11.80 -13.63 44.97
C LEU A 858 -11.14 -13.99 46.31
N PRO A 859 -10.30 -15.05 46.37
CA PRO A 859 -9.65 -15.48 47.61
C PRO A 859 -8.72 -14.43 48.20
N ASP A 860 -8.57 -14.48 49.53
CA ASP A 860 -7.68 -13.58 50.26
C ASP A 860 -6.22 -13.78 49.85
N GLY A 861 -5.54 -12.67 49.52
CA GLY A 861 -4.13 -12.67 49.11
C GLY A 861 -3.88 -12.84 47.61
N VAL A 862 -4.91 -13.05 46.77
CA VAL A 862 -4.75 -13.08 45.30
C VAL A 862 -4.42 -11.69 44.74
N THR A 863 -5.05 -10.64 45.27
CA THR A 863 -4.74 -9.26 44.94
C THR A 863 -4.61 -8.40 46.20
N ASN A 864 -3.60 -7.54 46.23
CA ASN A 864 -3.41 -6.53 47.27
C ASN A 864 -3.85 -5.13 46.80
N LEU A 865 -4.52 -5.04 45.64
CA LEU A 865 -4.97 -3.77 45.07
C LEU A 865 -6.23 -3.26 45.76
N ASN A 866 -6.25 -1.97 46.08
CA ASN A 866 -7.41 -1.32 46.70
C ASN A 866 -8.64 -1.42 45.79
N GLY A 867 -9.72 -2.02 46.29
CA GLY A 867 -10.94 -2.27 45.52
C GLY A 867 -10.89 -3.48 44.59
N GLY A 868 -9.84 -4.32 44.68
CA GLY A 868 -9.63 -5.48 43.82
C GLY A 868 -10.81 -6.45 43.76
N ARG A 869 -11.45 -6.76 44.90
CA ARG A 869 -12.66 -7.62 44.94
C ARG A 869 -13.83 -7.06 44.11
N LYS A 870 -14.08 -5.75 44.21
CA LYS A 870 -15.16 -5.10 43.44
C LYS A 870 -14.86 -5.15 41.94
N ILE A 871 -13.60 -4.90 41.57
CA ILE A 871 -13.15 -4.93 40.18
C ILE A 871 -13.20 -6.36 39.61
N ALA A 872 -12.81 -7.36 40.40
CA ALA A 872 -12.91 -8.77 40.02
C ALA A 872 -14.36 -9.17 39.73
N ALA A 873 -15.31 -8.78 40.60
CA ALA A 873 -16.73 -9.01 40.37
C ALA A 873 -17.25 -8.29 39.09
N GLU A 874 -16.81 -7.05 38.83
CA GLU A 874 -17.15 -6.33 37.59
C GLU A 874 -16.60 -7.05 36.35
N VAL A 875 -15.37 -7.57 36.42
CA VAL A 875 -14.75 -8.36 35.33
C VAL A 875 -15.48 -9.69 35.13
N ALA A 876 -15.85 -10.38 36.21
CA ALA A 876 -16.65 -11.60 36.15
C ALA A 876 -17.97 -11.38 35.40
N GLU A 877 -18.72 -10.33 35.75
CA GLU A 877 -19.98 -9.99 35.08
C GLU A 877 -19.80 -9.66 33.60
N LEU A 878 -18.72 -8.97 33.23
CA LEU A 878 -18.41 -8.70 31.82
C LEU A 878 -18.06 -9.98 31.04
N LEU A 879 -17.29 -10.90 31.64
CA LEU A 879 -16.96 -12.18 31.01
C LEU A 879 -18.19 -13.09 30.90
N LYS A 880 -19.08 -13.13 31.90
CA LYS A 880 -20.39 -13.81 31.80
C LYS A 880 -21.23 -13.22 30.66
N ALA A 881 -21.31 -11.89 30.59
CA ALA A 881 -22.04 -11.22 29.52
C ALA A 881 -21.42 -11.54 28.14
N ALA A 882 -20.09 -11.63 28.03
CA ALA A 882 -19.41 -12.05 26.80
C ALA A 882 -19.78 -13.50 26.42
N MET A 883 -19.79 -14.44 27.37
CA MET A 883 -20.21 -15.83 27.14
C MET A 883 -21.68 -15.95 26.69
N VAL A 884 -22.57 -15.08 27.20
CA VAL A 884 -23.98 -15.04 26.77
C VAL A 884 -24.12 -14.47 25.36
N ASN A 885 -23.36 -13.40 25.05
CA ASN A 885 -23.44 -12.72 23.75
C ASN A 885 -22.72 -13.48 22.63
N ASP A 886 -21.67 -14.24 22.96
CA ASP A 886 -20.93 -15.10 22.05
C ASP A 886 -20.92 -16.55 22.55
N PRO A 887 -21.88 -17.39 22.12
CA PRO A 887 -21.97 -18.80 22.54
C PRO A 887 -20.77 -19.66 22.16
N LEU A 888 -19.84 -19.18 21.33
CA LEU A 888 -18.60 -19.87 21.00
C LEU A 888 -17.46 -19.51 21.96
N PHE A 889 -17.55 -18.37 22.63
CA PHE A 889 -16.59 -17.93 23.63
C PHE A 889 -16.83 -18.69 24.93
N ALA A 890 -15.91 -19.61 25.27
CA ALA A 890 -16.06 -20.57 26.36
C ALA A 890 -17.34 -21.41 26.27
N GLY A 891 -17.72 -21.76 25.03
CA GLY A 891 -18.91 -22.55 24.75
C GLY A 891 -18.88 -23.91 25.45
N ALA A 892 -20.04 -24.35 25.96
CA ALA A 892 -20.22 -25.71 26.46
C ALA A 892 -20.08 -26.70 25.28
N GLY A 893 -18.97 -27.43 25.24
CA GLY A 893 -18.73 -28.44 24.23
C GLY A 893 -17.28 -28.94 24.21
N THR A 894 -16.98 -29.81 23.26
CA THR A 894 -15.62 -30.32 23.10
C THR A 894 -14.70 -29.21 22.58
N PRO A 895 -13.52 -29.01 23.16
CA PRO A 895 -12.58 -28.00 22.68
C PRO A 895 -12.18 -28.26 21.23
N VAL A 896 -12.04 -27.18 20.46
CA VAL A 896 -11.52 -27.26 19.10
C VAL A 896 -10.03 -27.61 19.17
N ASP A 897 -9.74 -28.91 19.04
CA ASP A 897 -8.38 -29.44 18.96
C ASP A 897 -8.19 -30.16 17.61
N PRO A 898 -7.28 -29.68 16.74
CA PRO A 898 -6.96 -30.36 15.49
C PRO A 898 -6.53 -31.82 15.67
N ALA A 899 -5.90 -32.19 16.80
CA ALA A 899 -5.54 -33.58 17.09
C ALA A 899 -6.79 -34.46 17.19
N LEU A 900 -7.81 -34.00 17.93
CA LEU A 900 -9.10 -34.68 18.03
C LEU A 900 -9.81 -34.77 16.67
N LEU A 901 -9.77 -33.68 15.90
CA LEU A 901 -10.46 -33.61 14.61
C LEU A 901 -9.81 -34.47 13.52
N LEU A 902 -8.51 -34.78 13.63
CA LEU A 902 -7.75 -35.50 12.59
C LEU A 902 -7.31 -36.91 12.98
N THR A 903 -7.34 -37.28 14.26
CA THR A 903 -6.91 -38.62 14.69
C THR A 903 -8.06 -39.61 14.57
N PRO A 904 -7.99 -40.68 13.76
CA PRO A 904 -9.04 -41.70 13.66
C PRO A 904 -9.25 -42.47 14.96
N ALA A 905 -10.43 -43.07 15.10
CA ALA A 905 -10.70 -44.04 16.17
C ALA A 905 -9.84 -45.29 15.99
N ASP A 906 -9.61 -46.04 17.07
CA ASP A 906 -8.83 -47.28 17.02
C ASP A 906 -9.38 -48.26 15.97
N GLY A 907 -8.48 -48.83 15.17
CA GLY A 907 -8.84 -49.73 14.05
C GLY A 907 -9.31 -49.03 12.78
N LYS A 908 -9.49 -47.70 12.78
CA LYS A 908 -9.82 -46.89 11.59
C LYS A 908 -8.55 -46.27 11.02
N ARG A 909 -8.50 -46.14 9.69
CA ARG A 909 -7.33 -45.63 8.96
C ARG A 909 -7.33 -44.11 8.80
N ALA A 910 -8.50 -43.48 8.78
CA ALA A 910 -8.64 -42.05 8.54
C ALA A 910 -9.92 -41.50 9.19
N ARG A 911 -9.84 -40.26 9.69
CA ARG A 911 -10.97 -39.50 10.24
C ARG A 911 -11.49 -38.47 9.26
N ILE A 912 -12.80 -38.38 9.13
CA ILE A 912 -13.46 -37.24 8.45
C ILE A 912 -14.29 -36.49 9.48
N SER A 913 -13.80 -35.33 9.91
CA SER A 913 -14.52 -34.42 10.79
C SER A 913 -15.31 -33.41 9.96
N VAL A 914 -16.63 -33.61 9.85
CA VAL A 914 -17.53 -32.68 9.16
C VAL A 914 -18.06 -31.66 10.16
N ILE A 915 -17.75 -30.38 9.95
CA ILE A 915 -18.19 -29.26 10.78
C ILE A 915 -19.40 -28.60 10.11
N SER A 916 -20.57 -28.80 10.70
CA SER A 916 -21.83 -28.19 10.26
C SER A 916 -22.02 -26.80 10.84
N PHE A 917 -22.40 -25.82 10.02
CA PHE A 917 -22.69 -24.46 10.48
C PHE A 917 -24.14 -24.26 10.96
N ALA A 918 -24.89 -25.34 11.17
CA ALA A 918 -26.24 -25.34 11.72
C ALA A 918 -26.41 -24.56 13.05
N GLY A 919 -25.34 -24.47 13.84
CA GLY A 919 -25.31 -23.70 15.10
C GLY A 919 -24.71 -22.31 15.01
N LEU A 920 -24.30 -21.88 13.82
CA LEU A 920 -23.68 -20.58 13.57
C LEU A 920 -24.61 -19.74 12.69
N PRO A 921 -25.57 -19.01 13.28
CA PRO A 921 -26.65 -18.35 12.53
C PRO A 921 -26.15 -17.15 11.72
N SER A 922 -25.15 -16.42 12.21
CA SER A 922 -24.62 -15.24 11.52
C SER A 922 -23.35 -15.53 10.74
N GLU A 923 -23.14 -14.78 9.65
CA GLU A 923 -21.91 -14.85 8.85
C GLU A 923 -20.67 -14.46 9.65
N ALA A 924 -20.78 -13.45 10.51
CA ALA A 924 -19.70 -13.02 11.40
C ALA A 924 -19.27 -14.14 12.37
N GLN A 925 -20.22 -14.90 12.94
CA GLN A 925 -19.90 -16.06 13.80
C GLN A 925 -19.22 -17.18 13.02
N ARG A 926 -19.70 -17.47 11.79
CA ARG A 926 -19.06 -18.47 10.91
C ARG A 926 -17.61 -18.07 10.60
N GLN A 927 -17.39 -16.82 10.20
CA GLN A 927 -16.05 -16.30 9.90
C GLN A 927 -15.15 -16.28 11.15
N SER A 928 -15.66 -15.89 12.31
CA SER A 928 -14.90 -15.91 13.56
C SER A 928 -14.48 -17.34 13.94
N PHE A 929 -15.41 -18.29 13.87
CA PHE A 929 -15.15 -19.71 14.14
C PHE A 929 -14.09 -20.27 13.19
N VAL A 930 -14.25 -20.03 11.88
CA VAL A 930 -13.33 -20.53 10.87
C VAL A 930 -11.94 -19.93 11.05
N ASN A 931 -11.84 -18.63 11.33
CA ASN A 931 -10.57 -17.99 11.61
C ASN A 931 -9.84 -18.65 12.79
N GLN A 932 -10.53 -18.86 13.91
CA GLN A 932 -9.93 -19.47 15.10
C GLN A 932 -9.50 -20.93 14.84
N LEU A 933 -10.38 -21.74 14.21
CA LEU A 933 -10.05 -23.11 13.81
C LEU A 933 -8.82 -23.17 12.90
N GLN A 934 -8.73 -22.26 11.92
CA GLN A 934 -7.60 -22.20 11.00
C GLN A 934 -6.30 -21.81 11.68
N MET A 935 -6.35 -20.91 12.68
CA MET A 935 -5.19 -20.55 13.49
C MET A 935 -4.71 -21.73 14.34
N GLU A 936 -5.62 -22.42 15.02
CA GLU A 936 -5.30 -23.64 15.80
C GLU A 936 -4.72 -24.74 14.92
N LEU A 937 -5.35 -24.98 13.77
CA LEU A 937 -4.84 -25.94 12.79
C LEU A 937 -3.44 -25.55 12.30
N PHE A 938 -3.18 -24.27 12.03
CA PHE A 938 -1.87 -23.82 11.59
C PHE A 938 -0.79 -24.01 12.66
N ALA A 939 -1.12 -23.74 13.93
CA ALA A 939 -0.22 -24.00 15.05
C ALA A 939 0.05 -25.50 15.22
N TRP A 940 -0.99 -26.33 15.11
CA TRP A 940 -0.88 -27.78 15.24
C TRP A 940 -0.02 -28.42 14.14
N ILE A 941 -0.21 -28.06 12.86
CA ILE A 941 0.59 -28.63 11.75
C ILE A 941 2.06 -28.22 11.81
N LYS A 942 2.39 -27.08 12.44
CA LYS A 942 3.79 -26.67 12.68
C LYS A 942 4.48 -27.60 13.68
N ARG A 943 3.77 -27.99 14.73
CA ARG A 943 4.24 -28.92 15.76
C ARG A 943 4.20 -30.37 15.29
N ASN A 944 3.26 -30.69 14.40
CA ASN A 944 3.01 -32.03 13.86
C ASN A 944 3.09 -32.04 12.32
N PRO A 945 4.25 -31.69 11.71
CA PRO A 945 4.37 -31.70 10.26
C PRO A 945 4.17 -33.11 9.69
N ALA A 946 3.80 -33.20 8.41
CA ALA A 946 3.56 -34.49 7.75
C ALA A 946 4.78 -35.44 7.78
N GLY A 947 6.00 -34.90 7.85
CA GLY A 947 7.24 -35.66 7.75
C GLY A 947 7.33 -36.36 6.40
N ASP A 948 7.63 -37.66 6.43
CA ASP A 948 7.76 -38.51 5.23
C ASP A 948 6.40 -38.89 4.59
N ARG A 949 5.26 -38.62 5.26
CA ARG A 949 3.93 -38.94 4.70
C ARG A 949 3.64 -38.05 3.49
N PRO A 950 3.16 -38.57 2.35
CA PRO A 950 2.93 -37.75 1.15
C PRO A 950 1.92 -36.61 1.38
N LEU A 951 0.95 -36.79 2.28
CA LEU A 951 0.02 -35.76 2.73
C LEU A 951 -0.30 -35.99 4.21
N GLY A 952 -0.27 -34.91 5.02
CA GLY A 952 -0.50 -35.00 6.47
C GLY A 952 -1.97 -35.00 6.84
N ALA A 953 -2.76 -34.13 6.21
CA ALA A 953 -4.20 -34.00 6.38
C ALA A 953 -4.80 -33.15 5.23
N LEU A 954 -6.12 -33.13 5.12
CA LEU A 954 -6.88 -32.27 4.21
C LEU A 954 -7.79 -31.31 4.99
N PHE A 955 -7.81 -30.04 4.61
CA PHE A 955 -8.81 -29.07 5.08
C PHE A 955 -9.68 -28.63 3.91
N VAL A 956 -10.98 -28.90 4.01
CA VAL A 956 -11.94 -28.72 2.92
C VAL A 956 -12.91 -27.60 3.26
N MET A 957 -13.13 -26.70 2.31
CA MET A 957 -14.09 -25.60 2.42
C MET A 957 -15.09 -25.67 1.26
N ASP A 958 -16.32 -26.10 1.54
CA ASP A 958 -17.42 -25.93 0.58
C ASP A 958 -18.02 -24.52 0.70
N GLU A 959 -18.55 -24.03 -0.41
CA GLU A 959 -18.97 -22.62 -0.60
C GLU A 959 -17.95 -21.61 -0.06
N ALA A 960 -16.68 -21.82 -0.42
CA ALA A 960 -15.53 -21.07 0.10
C ALA A 960 -15.65 -19.55 -0.09
N GLN A 961 -16.42 -19.07 -1.09
CA GLN A 961 -16.70 -17.65 -1.29
C GLN A 961 -17.44 -16.98 -0.12
N THR A 962 -18.11 -17.75 0.75
CA THR A 962 -18.82 -17.22 1.94
C THR A 962 -17.89 -17.00 3.13
N LEU A 963 -16.74 -17.67 3.16
CA LEU A 963 -15.79 -17.67 4.27
C LEU A 963 -14.47 -17.00 3.91
N ALA A 964 -14.12 -17.02 2.63
CA ALA A 964 -12.86 -16.55 2.08
C ALA A 964 -13.10 -15.71 0.81
N ALA A 965 -14.02 -14.75 0.96
CA ALA A 965 -14.48 -13.89 -0.12
C ALA A 965 -13.36 -12.99 -0.70
N SER A 966 -13.46 -12.66 -1.98
CA SER A 966 -12.58 -11.70 -2.68
C SER A 966 -12.84 -10.23 -2.35
N GLY A 967 -13.95 -9.90 -1.70
CA GLY A 967 -14.32 -8.55 -1.29
C GLY A 967 -13.62 -8.09 0.00
N SER A 968 -14.40 -7.63 0.99
CA SER A 968 -13.84 -7.14 2.25
C SER A 968 -12.95 -8.18 2.95
N LEU A 969 -11.74 -7.77 3.32
CA LEU A 969 -10.72 -8.64 3.90
C LEU A 969 -11.04 -9.02 5.36
N THR A 970 -11.92 -10.02 5.55
CA THR A 970 -12.34 -10.54 6.87
C THR A 970 -11.21 -11.28 7.58
N ALA A 971 -11.33 -11.51 8.89
CA ALA A 971 -10.36 -12.30 9.65
C ALA A 971 -10.20 -13.71 9.08
N SER A 972 -11.32 -14.38 8.75
CA SER A 972 -11.35 -15.70 8.09
C SER A 972 -10.64 -15.70 6.73
N THR A 973 -10.84 -14.65 5.92
CA THR A 973 -10.14 -14.52 4.64
C THR A 973 -8.63 -14.42 4.86
N ARG A 974 -8.17 -13.62 5.84
CA ARG A 974 -6.74 -13.44 6.15
C ARG A 974 -6.09 -14.75 6.61
N SER A 975 -6.71 -15.47 7.54
CA SER A 975 -6.19 -16.76 8.01
C SER A 975 -6.19 -17.82 6.90
N THR A 976 -7.20 -17.83 6.03
CA THR A 976 -7.24 -18.72 4.86
C THR A 976 -6.11 -18.42 3.87
N ILE A 977 -5.80 -17.15 3.60
CA ILE A 977 -4.65 -16.74 2.77
C ILE A 977 -3.34 -17.23 3.37
N VAL A 978 -3.15 -17.05 4.68
CA VAL A 978 -1.94 -17.50 5.38
C VAL A 978 -1.78 -19.02 5.30
N LEU A 979 -2.87 -19.77 5.51
CA LEU A 979 -2.87 -21.22 5.33
C LEU A 979 -2.53 -21.59 3.88
N ALA A 980 -3.18 -21.00 2.88
CA ALA A 980 -2.93 -21.31 1.47
C ALA A 980 -1.49 -21.00 1.03
N ALA A 981 -0.84 -19.98 1.62
CA ALA A 981 0.54 -19.66 1.31
C ALA A 981 1.56 -20.56 2.04
N GLN A 982 1.23 -21.04 3.25
CA GLN A 982 2.23 -21.64 4.15
C GLN A 982 1.96 -23.10 4.56
N ALA A 983 0.75 -23.62 4.39
CA ALA A 983 0.40 -24.97 4.83
C ALA A 983 1.17 -26.06 4.06
N ARG A 984 1.54 -25.79 2.80
CA ARG A 984 2.28 -26.71 1.92
C ARG A 984 3.57 -27.26 2.55
N LYS A 985 4.36 -26.43 3.23
CA LYS A 985 5.64 -26.85 3.87
C LYS A 985 5.43 -27.81 5.05
N TYR A 986 4.26 -27.78 5.67
CA TYR A 986 3.90 -28.64 6.80
C TYR A 986 3.09 -29.87 6.35
N GLY A 987 2.77 -29.96 5.05
CA GLY A 987 2.07 -31.10 4.45
C GLY A 987 0.56 -31.11 4.66
N LEU A 988 -0.06 -29.96 4.96
CA LEU A 988 -1.52 -29.81 4.95
C LEU A 988 -2.01 -29.41 3.55
N GLY A 989 -2.93 -30.20 2.99
CA GLY A 989 -3.62 -29.87 1.74
C GLY A 989 -4.88 -29.06 2.00
N LEU A 990 -5.25 -28.21 1.05
CA LEU A 990 -6.48 -27.40 1.12
C LEU A 990 -7.31 -27.70 -0.12
N LEU A 991 -8.62 -27.90 0.05
CA LEU A 991 -9.56 -28.14 -1.03
C LEU A 991 -10.71 -27.14 -0.94
N PHE A 992 -10.81 -26.25 -1.92
CA PHE A 992 -11.83 -25.22 -1.99
C PHE A 992 -12.89 -25.56 -3.02
N ALA A 993 -14.15 -25.23 -2.74
CA ALA A 993 -15.22 -25.35 -3.71
C ALA A 993 -16.07 -24.08 -3.73
N THR A 994 -16.30 -23.54 -4.91
CA THR A 994 -17.08 -22.30 -5.08
C THR A 994 -17.89 -22.34 -6.36
N GLN A 995 -19.07 -21.72 -6.32
CA GLN A 995 -19.90 -21.48 -7.51
C GLN A 995 -19.54 -20.17 -8.21
N ALA A 996 -18.80 -19.29 -7.52
CA ALA A 996 -18.38 -17.98 -8.01
C ALA A 996 -16.84 -17.95 -8.12
N PRO A 997 -16.27 -18.14 -9.33
CA PRO A 997 -14.81 -18.17 -9.51
C PRO A 997 -14.10 -16.91 -8.99
N LYS A 998 -14.60 -15.72 -9.34
CA LYS A 998 -14.14 -14.43 -8.79
C LYS A 998 -14.63 -14.14 -7.36
N GLY A 999 -15.46 -15.01 -6.78
CA GLY A 999 -15.93 -14.88 -5.39
C GLY A 999 -14.92 -15.39 -4.36
N LEU A 1000 -14.02 -16.29 -4.75
CA LEU A 1000 -12.90 -16.72 -3.91
C LEU A 1000 -11.75 -15.71 -4.03
N HIS A 1001 -11.10 -15.38 -2.92
CA HIS A 1001 -9.97 -14.44 -2.93
C HIS A 1001 -8.85 -14.88 -3.89
N ASN A 1002 -8.31 -13.94 -4.67
CA ASN A 1002 -7.34 -14.20 -5.73
C ASN A 1002 -6.05 -14.88 -5.22
N GLN A 1003 -5.52 -14.47 -4.07
CA GLN A 1003 -4.34 -15.11 -3.45
C GLN A 1003 -4.61 -16.57 -3.04
N ILE A 1004 -5.85 -16.92 -2.69
CA ILE A 1004 -6.21 -18.32 -2.37
C ILE A 1004 -6.28 -19.12 -3.67
N ALA A 1005 -7.01 -18.62 -4.67
CA ALA A 1005 -7.10 -19.26 -5.97
C ALA A 1005 -5.72 -19.41 -6.64
N GLY A 1006 -4.86 -18.40 -6.57
CA GLY A 1006 -3.51 -18.42 -7.11
C GLY A 1006 -2.59 -19.45 -6.46
N ASN A 1007 -2.77 -19.73 -5.17
CA ASN A 1007 -2.03 -20.77 -4.44
C ASN A 1007 -2.57 -22.19 -4.70
N THR A 1008 -3.68 -22.35 -5.42
CA THR A 1008 -4.21 -23.68 -5.80
C THR A 1008 -3.61 -24.13 -7.12
N THR A 1009 -2.82 -25.21 -7.06
CA THR A 1009 -2.15 -25.76 -8.24
C THR A 1009 -3.11 -26.59 -9.07
N THR A 1010 -3.92 -27.42 -8.42
CA THR A 1010 -4.93 -28.24 -9.11
C THR A 1010 -6.25 -27.47 -9.18
N GLN A 1011 -6.78 -27.23 -10.37
CA GLN A 1011 -8.03 -26.48 -10.52
C GLN A 1011 -9.00 -27.24 -11.42
N PHE A 1012 -10.25 -27.37 -10.96
CA PHE A 1012 -11.35 -27.98 -11.69
C PHE A 1012 -12.34 -26.89 -12.11
N PHE A 1013 -12.74 -26.89 -13.37
CA PHE A 1013 -13.74 -26.00 -13.94
C PHE A 1013 -14.90 -26.83 -14.47
N GLY A 1014 -16.01 -26.83 -13.74
CA GLY A 1014 -17.24 -27.53 -14.13
C GLY A 1014 -18.21 -26.60 -14.83
N ARG A 1015 -19.39 -27.13 -15.17
CA ARG A 1015 -20.41 -26.33 -15.88
C ARG A 1015 -20.75 -25.03 -15.15
N LEU A 1016 -20.75 -23.93 -15.89
CA LEU A 1016 -21.16 -22.59 -15.44
C LEU A 1016 -22.13 -21.99 -16.45
N ASN A 1017 -23.22 -21.39 -15.94
CA ASN A 1017 -24.31 -20.89 -16.79
C ASN A 1017 -24.33 -19.36 -16.89
N SER A 1018 -23.77 -18.65 -15.92
CA SER A 1018 -23.74 -17.18 -15.92
C SER A 1018 -22.60 -16.66 -16.79
N PRO A 1019 -22.82 -15.73 -17.74
CA PRO A 1019 -21.77 -15.14 -18.56
C PRO A 1019 -20.61 -14.57 -17.75
N ALA A 1020 -20.88 -13.93 -16.61
CA ALA A 1020 -19.84 -13.38 -15.74
C ALA A 1020 -18.97 -14.47 -15.09
N GLN A 1021 -19.58 -15.59 -14.69
CA GLN A 1021 -18.85 -16.74 -14.12
C GLN A 1021 -18.06 -17.47 -15.21
N ILE A 1022 -18.61 -17.60 -16.42
CA ILE A 1022 -17.94 -18.19 -17.58
C ILE A 1022 -16.71 -17.36 -17.97
N ALA A 1023 -16.84 -16.03 -18.02
CA ALA A 1023 -15.73 -15.13 -18.31
C ALA A 1023 -14.63 -15.26 -17.25
N ALA A 1024 -15.00 -15.23 -15.97
CA ALA A 1024 -14.08 -15.42 -14.85
C ALA A 1024 -13.36 -16.79 -14.90
N ALA A 1025 -14.08 -17.88 -15.15
CA ALA A 1025 -13.47 -19.19 -15.27
C ALA A 1025 -12.52 -19.30 -16.48
N ASN A 1026 -12.87 -18.65 -17.60
CA ASN A 1026 -12.00 -18.59 -18.78
C ASN A 1026 -10.71 -17.80 -18.52
N GLU A 1027 -10.78 -16.68 -17.82
CA GLU A 1027 -9.62 -15.89 -17.39
C GLU A 1027 -8.67 -16.73 -16.52
N MET A 1028 -9.22 -17.40 -15.49
CA MET A 1028 -8.46 -18.28 -14.61
C MET A 1028 -7.84 -19.47 -15.35
N ALA A 1029 -8.59 -20.10 -16.26
CA ALA A 1029 -8.10 -21.22 -17.05
C ALA A 1029 -7.01 -20.80 -18.06
N ARG A 1030 -7.14 -19.62 -18.69
CA ARG A 1030 -6.12 -19.05 -19.59
C ARG A 1030 -4.80 -18.83 -18.87
N ALA A 1031 -4.82 -18.32 -17.64
CA ALA A 1031 -3.62 -18.18 -16.81
C ALA A 1031 -2.94 -19.52 -16.51
N LYS A 1032 -3.66 -20.65 -16.61
CA LYS A 1032 -3.15 -22.02 -16.45
C LYS A 1032 -2.85 -22.73 -17.77
N GLY A 1033 -2.93 -22.03 -18.91
CA GLY A 1033 -2.43 -22.48 -20.20
C GLY A 1033 -3.49 -22.85 -21.24
N SER A 1034 -4.80 -22.81 -20.93
CA SER A 1034 -5.84 -23.05 -21.95
C SER A 1034 -7.22 -22.47 -21.57
N PRO A 1035 -7.98 -21.88 -22.50
CA PRO A 1035 -9.36 -21.44 -22.23
C PRO A 1035 -10.34 -22.63 -22.10
N VAL A 1036 -11.45 -22.41 -21.39
CA VAL A 1036 -12.58 -23.34 -21.24
C VAL A 1036 -13.78 -22.89 -22.08
N ALA A 1037 -13.59 -22.84 -23.39
CA ALA A 1037 -14.51 -22.19 -24.33
C ALA A 1037 -15.94 -22.78 -24.34
N ASP A 1038 -16.09 -24.07 -24.06
CA ASP A 1038 -17.37 -24.79 -24.03
C ASP A 1038 -17.82 -25.17 -22.61
N ILE A 1039 -17.33 -24.46 -21.57
CA ILE A 1039 -17.66 -24.76 -20.16
C ILE A 1039 -19.16 -24.80 -19.87
N SER A 1040 -19.97 -24.01 -20.59
CA SER A 1040 -21.43 -24.01 -20.45
C SER A 1040 -22.12 -25.26 -21.01
N ARG A 1041 -21.42 -26.02 -21.88
CA ARG A 1041 -21.91 -27.25 -22.52
C ARG A 1041 -21.43 -28.53 -21.83
N LEU A 1042 -20.61 -28.42 -20.78
CA LEU A 1042 -20.17 -29.58 -20.01
C LEU A 1042 -21.36 -30.33 -19.41
N GLU A 1043 -21.34 -31.65 -19.47
CA GLU A 1043 -22.34 -32.48 -18.80
C GLU A 1043 -22.09 -32.51 -17.29
N ARG A 1044 -23.06 -33.04 -16.53
CA ARG A 1044 -22.88 -33.26 -15.10
C ARG A 1044 -21.71 -34.23 -14.87
N ALA A 1045 -20.88 -33.95 -13.87
CA ALA A 1045 -19.66 -34.71 -13.57
C ALA A 1045 -18.56 -34.65 -14.65
N GLN A 1046 -18.67 -33.73 -15.62
CA GLN A 1046 -17.56 -33.38 -16.50
C GLN A 1046 -16.90 -32.08 -16.04
N PHE A 1047 -15.58 -32.10 -16.00
CA PHE A 1047 -14.77 -30.96 -15.60
C PHE A 1047 -13.60 -30.79 -16.54
N TYR A 1048 -13.20 -29.55 -16.77
CA TYR A 1048 -11.83 -29.27 -17.13
C TYR A 1048 -10.98 -29.32 -15.87
N VAL A 1049 -9.85 -30.02 -15.91
CA VAL A 1049 -8.89 -30.07 -14.82
C VAL A 1049 -7.53 -29.60 -15.30
N SER A 1050 -6.91 -28.71 -14.52
CA SER A 1050 -5.55 -28.26 -14.70
C SER A 1050 -4.70 -28.79 -13.55
N GLY A 1051 -3.58 -29.44 -13.87
CA GLY A 1051 -2.59 -29.89 -12.88
C GLY A 1051 -1.18 -29.85 -13.45
N GLU A 1052 -0.17 -29.69 -12.59
CA GLU A 1052 1.23 -29.58 -12.99
C GLU A 1052 1.76 -30.82 -13.72
N ALA A 1053 1.27 -32.02 -13.35
CA ALA A 1053 1.74 -33.29 -13.90
C ALA A 1053 1.18 -33.63 -15.30
N PHE A 1054 -0.02 -33.15 -15.64
CA PHE A 1054 -0.72 -33.54 -16.87
C PHE A 1054 -1.26 -32.36 -17.69
N GLY A 1055 -1.05 -31.13 -17.23
CA GLY A 1055 -1.54 -29.91 -17.87
C GLY A 1055 -3.07 -29.82 -17.83
N PHE A 1056 -3.66 -29.28 -18.90
CA PHE A 1056 -5.10 -29.09 -19.04
C PHE A 1056 -5.75 -30.32 -19.69
N ARG A 1057 -6.79 -30.86 -19.07
CA ARG A 1057 -7.51 -32.06 -19.53
C ARG A 1057 -9.01 -31.92 -19.30
N ARG A 1058 -9.83 -32.52 -20.16
CA ARG A 1058 -11.26 -32.69 -19.91
C ARG A 1058 -11.47 -34.08 -19.32
N VAL A 1059 -12.08 -34.16 -18.15
CA VAL A 1059 -12.26 -35.41 -17.41
C VAL A 1059 -13.72 -35.63 -17.05
N SER A 1060 -14.14 -36.89 -17.10
CA SER A 1060 -15.36 -37.37 -16.47
C SER A 1060 -14.99 -37.95 -15.11
N THR A 1061 -15.52 -37.35 -14.04
CA THR A 1061 -15.20 -37.75 -12.66
C THR A 1061 -16.13 -38.87 -12.20
N PRO A 1062 -15.64 -39.87 -11.45
CA PRO A 1062 -16.49 -40.93 -10.93
C PRO A 1062 -17.47 -40.40 -9.88
N LEU A 1063 -18.53 -41.17 -9.62
CA LEU A 1063 -19.48 -40.87 -8.56
C LEU A 1063 -18.83 -41.11 -7.18
N CYS A 1064 -19.34 -40.45 -6.14
CA CYS A 1064 -18.89 -40.66 -4.76
C CYS A 1064 -19.27 -42.05 -4.24
N LEU A 1065 -18.47 -42.54 -3.29
CA LEU A 1065 -18.62 -43.85 -2.63
C LEU A 1065 -19.70 -43.82 -1.53
N SER A 1066 -19.97 -42.65 -0.94
CA SER A 1066 -21.05 -42.45 0.02
C SER A 1066 -22.34 -41.96 -0.63
N HIS A 1067 -23.48 -42.29 -0.02
CA HIS A 1067 -24.80 -41.93 -0.49
C HIS A 1067 -24.99 -40.42 -0.63
N HIS A 1068 -25.41 -39.99 -1.83
CA HIS A 1068 -25.66 -38.59 -2.16
C HIS A 1068 -27.06 -38.41 -2.79
N PRO A 1069 -28.10 -38.20 -1.96
CA PRO A 1069 -29.44 -37.89 -2.44
C PRO A 1069 -29.54 -36.43 -2.92
N ALA A 1070 -30.64 -36.09 -3.61
CA ALA A 1070 -30.86 -34.77 -4.19
C ALA A 1070 -31.08 -33.64 -3.15
N SER A 1071 -31.29 -33.97 -1.88
CA SER A 1071 -31.57 -33.00 -0.81
C SER A 1071 -30.60 -33.14 0.36
N PRO A 1072 -30.13 -32.02 0.93
CA PRO A 1072 -29.29 -32.02 2.12
C PRO A 1072 -30.04 -32.56 3.34
N LEU A 1073 -29.30 -32.88 4.40
CA LEU A 1073 -29.91 -33.24 5.69
C LEU A 1073 -30.62 -32.04 6.31
N ARG A 1074 -31.80 -32.28 6.89
CA ARG A 1074 -32.48 -31.32 7.76
C ARG A 1074 -31.69 -31.16 9.06
N LEU A 1075 -31.86 -30.02 9.72
CA LEU A 1075 -31.19 -29.71 10.98
C LEU A 1075 -31.32 -30.83 12.03
N GLU A 1076 -32.53 -31.36 12.19
CA GLU A 1076 -32.82 -32.45 13.15
C GLU A 1076 -32.03 -33.72 12.84
N GLU A 1077 -31.87 -34.05 11.57
CA GLU A 1077 -31.12 -35.22 11.10
C GLU A 1077 -29.61 -35.03 11.33
N VAL A 1078 -29.09 -33.81 11.10
CA VAL A 1078 -27.69 -33.45 11.39
C VAL A 1078 -27.41 -33.59 12.90
N LEU A 1079 -28.30 -33.08 13.75
CA LEU A 1079 -28.16 -33.17 15.21
C LEU A 1079 -28.26 -34.62 15.69
N ALA A 1080 -29.19 -35.41 15.15
CA ALA A 1080 -29.30 -36.84 15.46
C ALA A 1080 -28.01 -37.59 15.10
N ARG A 1081 -27.43 -37.30 13.93
CA ARG A 1081 -26.17 -37.90 13.49
C ARG A 1081 -24.99 -37.51 14.38
N ALA A 1082 -24.92 -36.25 14.81
CA ALA A 1082 -23.88 -35.78 15.71
C ALA A 1082 -23.90 -36.50 17.07
N ARG A 1083 -25.09 -36.90 17.56
CA ARG A 1083 -25.28 -37.67 18.79
C ARG A 1083 -24.87 -39.15 18.66
N ASN A 1084 -25.29 -39.81 17.58
CA ASN A 1084 -25.14 -41.26 17.39
C ASN A 1084 -23.68 -41.76 17.22
N GLY A 1085 -22.69 -40.88 17.25
CA GLY A 1085 -21.27 -41.22 17.22
C GLY A 1085 -20.63 -41.43 18.61
N GLU A 1086 -21.40 -41.37 19.70
CA GLU A 1086 -20.97 -41.86 21.01
C GLU A 1086 -21.37 -43.34 21.11
N GLY A 1087 -20.38 -44.23 21.26
CA GLY A 1087 -20.61 -45.66 21.26
C GLY A 1087 -21.63 -46.09 22.32
N THR A 1088 -22.75 -46.65 21.88
CA THR A 1088 -23.57 -47.56 22.66
C THR A 1088 -22.77 -48.83 22.95
N GLY A 1089 -22.09 -48.84 24.09
CA GLY A 1089 -21.74 -50.08 24.78
C GLY A 1089 -22.89 -50.44 25.72
N GLU A 1090 -24.01 -50.95 25.20
CA GLU A 1090 -25.01 -51.64 26.01
C GLU A 1090 -25.71 -52.70 25.15
N GLY A 1091 -25.55 -53.94 25.59
CA GLY A 1091 -25.92 -55.13 24.85
C GLY A 1091 -27.42 -55.28 24.66
N THR A 1092 -27.80 -55.90 23.54
CA THR A 1092 -29.11 -56.52 23.36
C THR A 1092 -29.30 -57.63 24.40
N GLY A 1093 -29.97 -57.28 25.50
CA GLY A 1093 -30.71 -58.19 26.35
C GLY A 1093 -32.19 -58.17 25.93
N GLU A 1094 -32.76 -59.36 25.83
CA GLU A 1094 -34.10 -59.71 25.32
C GLU A 1094 -35.27 -58.86 25.84
N GLY A 1095 -36.30 -58.72 25.00
CA GLY A 1095 -37.63 -58.19 25.29
C GLY A 1095 -38.53 -58.22 24.07
#